data_AF-G5A0X4-F1
#
_entry.id   AF-G5A0X4-F1
#
_cell.length_a   1.000
_cell.length_b   1.000
_cell.length_c   1.000
_cell.angle_alpha   90.00
_cell.angle_beta   90.00
_cell.angle_gamma   90.00
#
_symmetry.space_group_name_H-M   'P 1'
#
loop_
_entity.id
_entity.type
_entity.pdbx_description
1 polymer ?
#
loop_
_entity_poly.entity_id
_entity_poly.type
_entity_poly.pdbx_seq_one_letter_code
_entity_poly.pdbx_strand_id
1 'polypeptide(L)'
;METESLEEDFDDGKWPFTGEGEFADVLKPKGVGCAQVSKVLARADEHAGEYSFGGLADTLPAVSGLFVGTVGTIHTPLVADQAEKLIALCKKSPFGHNLDTKMDENVRKSWQLDANLVRFKNPLWQVGMNKLQKVIADRLGYTDVPLECVLYKLLVYGEGGHFVKHQDKEKEDGMIATLVVQPPSAHEGGDLAVYRDGELTYRHDFGKADGSAAFATHYAVHYADAEHALEEVTKGFRLALVYSICLPATMRHLKRTEDKQLSEDLAHAISSMSSETKTSEVEGDAAKPEDAKKGENDDKNLDKKTTTKGYTATRKLPDDGTIKYVVDEDADGSFALLLVHKYTTKSIQNLGSGALEGIDRARFHALEEANALVAPDKKLRFFIARLAHDVRYYDDGGRCRKDAHRESMTWYSMAGEDQGRVKNSKQKLNLLNPGNETLEDLWWKYGILTKEGGYTGNAGSTKITTYSRYAIVAWRVADDAKKALRFLPMLAAAEALRAQRPVDGAALRKLFDTANVRLEAENRDREYWEGRVTTWSMDLREVVCDLLVDAGDIDAVNLFFNDYCGALGGLEGNEAFVPSITKILRAYNWDEVGEAVCKALGESDDKGGKGGLSALEMILRVIDGLDHGAARQALIDKAMQQTTSTKDEDLFVLSYIGVLWKVAIDCADKTLFDAVADRLKNADPSLLGPSIQYLSQYVNSADANDEKAGIVAFVAPKRIQWLRDQVEALEKPFSWEMREAEFPDNDEIQSFLRGLEVSMEIKGAKKRFNDLEEAKQYAADWAKKQTKCSFEAEGHETDGVAFVTITKTRDWFLKQQSNLVLYRKELRRLVDRFDKSSGDVGEKKRSRHD
;
A
#
# COMPACT_ATOMS: atom_id res chain seq x y z
N MET A 1 -32.73 -12.22 -9.71
CA MET A 1 -32.62 -12.62 -8.29
C MET A 1 -31.46 -11.83 -7.74
N GLU A 2 -31.73 -10.72 -7.04
CA GLU A 2 -30.78 -9.91 -6.23
C GLU A 2 -31.41 -8.57 -5.74
N THR A 3 -32.71 -8.33 -5.98
CA THR A 3 -33.39 -7.10 -5.55
C THR A 3 -33.60 -6.96 -4.04
N GLU A 4 -33.58 -8.06 -3.28
CA GLU A 4 -33.89 -8.04 -1.83
C GLU A 4 -32.75 -7.48 -0.95
N SER A 5 -31.51 -7.43 -1.42
CA SER A 5 -30.36 -7.09 -0.55
C SER A 5 -30.21 -5.59 -0.25
N LEU A 6 -30.59 -4.71 -1.18
CA LEU A 6 -30.35 -3.26 -1.02
C LEU A 6 -31.41 -2.57 -0.16
N GLU A 7 -32.67 -2.98 -0.31
CA GLU A 7 -33.75 -2.49 0.55
C GLU A 7 -33.46 -2.85 2.01
N GLU A 8 -32.98 -4.08 2.29
CA GLU A 8 -32.55 -4.50 3.63
C GLU A 8 -31.29 -3.77 4.13
N ASP A 9 -30.36 -3.43 3.24
CA ASP A 9 -29.12 -2.74 3.62
C ASP A 9 -29.39 -1.28 4.05
N PHE A 10 -30.31 -0.59 3.37
CA PHE A 10 -30.58 0.84 3.54
C PHE A 10 -32.01 1.18 4.02
N ASP A 11 -32.73 0.21 4.58
CA ASP A 11 -34.08 0.40 5.18
C ASP A 11 -34.15 1.48 6.27
N ASP A 12 -33.03 1.72 6.96
CA ASP A 12 -32.88 2.76 7.97
C ASP A 12 -32.55 4.14 7.39
N GLY A 13 -32.57 4.27 6.07
CA GLY A 13 -32.35 5.51 5.32
C GLY A 13 -30.91 6.01 5.37
N LYS A 14 -29.93 5.24 5.87
CA LYS A 14 -28.54 5.72 6.06
C LYS A 14 -27.66 5.46 4.85
N TRP A 15 -27.47 6.50 4.05
CA TRP A 15 -26.70 6.41 2.82
C TRP A 15 -25.20 6.68 3.02
N PRO A 16 -24.34 6.03 2.21
CA PRO A 16 -22.90 6.17 2.36
C PRO A 16 -22.44 7.62 2.15
N PHE A 17 -21.72 8.16 3.13
CA PHE A 17 -21.03 9.47 3.09
C PHE A 17 -21.91 10.72 2.93
N THR A 18 -23.24 10.62 2.78
CA THR A 18 -24.16 11.75 2.54
C THR A 18 -25.05 12.11 3.73
N GLY A 19 -25.59 11.11 4.44
CA GLY A 19 -26.54 11.31 5.54
C GLY A 19 -27.76 10.40 5.44
N GLU A 20 -28.93 10.90 5.85
CA GLU A 20 -30.23 10.19 5.80
C GLU A 20 -31.06 10.63 4.59
N GLY A 21 -31.83 9.73 3.98
CA GLY A 21 -32.73 10.01 2.85
C GLY A 21 -33.50 8.79 2.34
N GLU A 22 -34.50 9.00 1.48
CA GLU A 22 -35.30 7.95 0.84
C GLU A 22 -34.67 7.51 -0.49
N PHE A 23 -34.97 6.28 -0.96
CA PHE A 23 -34.39 5.71 -2.19
C PHE A 23 -34.52 6.61 -3.42
N ALA A 24 -35.70 7.22 -3.59
CA ALA A 24 -36.02 8.08 -4.73
C ALA A 24 -35.48 9.52 -4.60
N ASP A 25 -34.86 9.88 -3.47
CA ASP A 25 -34.32 11.21 -3.27
C ASP A 25 -33.15 11.47 -4.22
N VAL A 26 -33.21 12.60 -4.94
CA VAL A 26 -32.11 13.07 -5.77
C VAL A 26 -31.18 13.91 -4.92
N LEU A 27 -29.96 13.42 -4.72
CA LEU A 27 -28.96 14.09 -3.91
C LEU A 27 -28.56 15.44 -4.53
N LYS A 28 -28.66 16.52 -3.73
CA LYS A 28 -28.21 17.85 -4.12
C LYS A 28 -26.94 18.24 -3.35
N PRO A 29 -25.92 18.77 -4.03
CA PRO A 29 -24.74 19.30 -3.36
C PRO A 29 -25.12 20.44 -2.42
N LYS A 30 -24.47 20.49 -1.27
CA LYS A 30 -24.61 21.57 -0.29
C LYS A 30 -23.74 22.76 -0.71
N GLY A 31 -24.23 23.98 -0.51
CA GLY A 31 -23.51 25.20 -0.88
C GLY A 31 -23.74 25.64 -2.33
N VAL A 32 -23.72 26.96 -2.54
CA VAL A 32 -24.09 27.57 -3.83
C VAL A 32 -23.02 27.30 -4.89
N GLY A 33 -21.73 27.40 -4.52
CA GLY A 33 -20.62 27.11 -5.41
C GLY A 33 -20.60 25.65 -5.85
N CYS A 34 -20.68 24.69 -4.90
CA CYS A 34 -20.70 23.26 -5.22
C CYS A 34 -21.93 22.86 -6.05
N ALA A 35 -23.11 23.42 -5.78
CA ALA A 35 -24.30 23.19 -6.58
C ALA A 35 -24.13 23.69 -8.02
N GLN A 36 -23.52 24.87 -8.20
CA GLN A 36 -23.23 25.42 -9.53
C GLN A 36 -22.16 24.58 -10.25
N VAL A 37 -21.09 24.15 -9.56
CA VAL A 37 -20.08 23.25 -10.13
C VAL A 37 -20.75 21.97 -10.62
N SER A 38 -21.59 21.31 -9.79
CA SER A 38 -22.30 20.09 -10.18
C SER A 38 -23.18 20.30 -11.41
N LYS A 39 -23.90 21.43 -11.48
CA LYS A 39 -24.79 21.74 -12.60
C LYS A 39 -24.02 21.99 -13.90
N VAL A 40 -22.96 22.80 -13.85
CA VAL A 40 -22.17 23.13 -15.03
C VAL A 40 -21.39 21.91 -15.50
N LEU A 41 -20.87 21.10 -14.58
CA LEU A 41 -20.10 19.89 -14.88
C LEU A 41 -20.92 18.84 -15.65
N ALA A 42 -22.24 18.81 -15.52
CA ALA A 42 -23.12 17.95 -16.32
C ALA A 42 -22.98 18.19 -17.83
N ARG A 43 -22.59 19.41 -18.27
CA ARG A 43 -22.32 19.71 -19.69
C ARG A 43 -21.05 19.05 -20.22
N ALA A 44 -20.13 18.65 -19.34
CA ALA A 44 -18.94 17.89 -19.74
C ALA A 44 -19.33 16.51 -20.32
N ASP A 45 -20.51 15.99 -19.98
CA ASP A 45 -21.00 14.70 -20.47
C ASP A 45 -21.23 14.71 -21.99
N GLU A 46 -21.57 15.86 -22.58
CA GLU A 46 -21.73 16.05 -24.03
C GLU A 46 -20.39 15.90 -24.80
N HIS A 47 -19.26 16.05 -24.10
CA HIS A 47 -17.91 15.97 -24.66
C HIS A 47 -17.24 14.60 -24.46
N ALA A 48 -17.93 13.62 -23.87
CA ALA A 48 -17.37 12.29 -23.58
C ALA A 48 -17.20 11.38 -24.82
N GLY A 49 -17.68 11.80 -25.99
CA GLY A 49 -17.70 11.01 -27.22
C GLY A 49 -18.74 9.88 -27.18
N GLU A 50 -19.02 9.27 -28.34
CA GLU A 50 -19.95 8.14 -28.44
C GLU A 50 -19.31 6.84 -27.92
N TYR A 51 -20.03 6.12 -27.05
CA TYR A 51 -19.53 4.87 -26.42
C TYR A 51 -19.32 3.73 -27.43
N SER A 52 -20.25 3.58 -28.37
CA SER A 52 -20.10 2.70 -29.52
C SER A 52 -20.90 3.22 -30.69
N PHE A 53 -20.34 3.11 -31.89
CA PHE A 53 -20.97 3.60 -33.10
C PHE A 53 -20.49 2.84 -34.34
N GLY A 54 -21.26 2.88 -35.41
CA GLY A 54 -20.92 2.20 -36.65
C GLY A 54 -21.79 2.66 -37.81
N GLY A 55 -21.62 2.00 -38.95
CA GLY A 55 -22.40 2.24 -40.15
C GLY A 55 -21.62 1.98 -41.43
N LEU A 56 -22.10 2.56 -42.52
CA LEU A 56 -21.47 2.50 -43.84
C LEU A 56 -20.13 3.25 -43.81
N ALA A 57 -19.07 2.61 -44.28
CA ALA A 57 -17.74 3.21 -44.38
C ALA A 57 -17.58 3.87 -45.76
N ASP A 58 -18.29 4.97 -46.01
CA ASP A 58 -18.31 5.69 -47.30
C ASP A 58 -16.95 6.15 -47.80
N THR A 59 -16.00 6.28 -46.88
CA THR A 59 -14.62 6.66 -47.18
C THR A 59 -13.80 5.50 -47.77
N LEU A 60 -14.21 4.25 -47.56
CA LEU A 60 -13.50 3.05 -48.00
C LEU A 60 -14.08 2.51 -49.33
N PRO A 61 -13.22 2.07 -50.27
CA PRO A 61 -13.70 1.47 -51.50
C PRO A 61 -14.32 0.08 -51.24
N ALA A 62 -15.36 -0.27 -51.98
CA ALA A 62 -15.95 -1.62 -51.97
C ALA A 62 -14.92 -2.69 -52.41
N VAL A 63 -14.05 -2.33 -53.36
CA VAL A 63 -12.91 -3.18 -53.78
C VAL A 63 -11.70 -2.83 -52.92
N SER A 64 -11.49 -3.58 -51.84
CA SER A 64 -10.40 -3.35 -50.88
C SER A 64 -9.00 -3.59 -51.47
N GLY A 65 -8.90 -4.41 -52.52
CA GLY A 65 -7.61 -4.89 -53.02
C GLY A 65 -6.87 -5.76 -52.00
N LEU A 66 -7.61 -6.43 -51.11
CA LEU A 66 -7.08 -7.35 -50.10
C LEU A 66 -6.25 -8.45 -50.75
N PHE A 67 -5.03 -8.62 -50.28
CA PHE A 67 -4.06 -9.59 -50.77
C PHE A 67 -3.45 -10.34 -49.60
N VAL A 68 -3.48 -11.68 -49.67
CA VAL A 68 -2.98 -12.58 -48.62
C VAL A 68 -1.97 -13.54 -49.24
N GLY A 69 -0.70 -13.36 -48.86
CA GLY A 69 0.43 -14.26 -49.17
C GLY A 69 0.29 -15.17 -50.40
N THR A 70 0.18 -16.47 -50.14
CA THR A 70 0.10 -17.55 -51.15
C THR A 70 -1.31 -17.76 -51.73
N VAL A 71 -2.36 -17.19 -51.14
CA VAL A 71 -3.74 -17.25 -51.66
C VAL A 71 -3.94 -16.23 -52.79
N GLY A 72 -3.24 -15.10 -52.72
CA GLY A 72 -3.32 -14.04 -53.72
C GLY A 72 -4.37 -13.00 -53.38
N THR A 73 -5.01 -12.42 -54.41
CA THR A 73 -6.04 -11.39 -54.24
C THR A 73 -7.35 -12.03 -53.76
N ILE A 74 -7.88 -11.53 -52.64
CA ILE A 74 -9.20 -11.91 -52.12
C ILE A 74 -10.24 -11.00 -52.75
N HIS A 75 -11.23 -11.60 -53.41
CA HIS A 75 -12.34 -10.86 -54.00
C HIS A 75 -13.47 -10.73 -52.98
N THR A 76 -14.17 -9.60 -53.01
CA THR A 76 -15.34 -9.31 -52.17
C THR A 76 -16.57 -9.13 -53.07
N PRO A 77 -17.76 -9.63 -52.69
CA PRO A 77 -18.07 -10.30 -51.44
C PRO A 77 -17.41 -11.67 -51.27
N LEU A 78 -17.02 -12.00 -50.04
CA LEU A 78 -16.35 -13.26 -49.74
C LEU A 78 -17.29 -14.45 -50.01
N VAL A 79 -16.95 -15.26 -51.03
CA VAL A 79 -17.68 -16.49 -51.40
C VAL A 79 -16.97 -17.74 -50.88
N ALA A 80 -17.70 -18.86 -50.77
CA ALA A 80 -17.23 -20.10 -50.14
C ALA A 80 -15.84 -20.57 -50.62
N ASP A 81 -15.63 -20.70 -51.93
CA ASP A 81 -14.34 -21.15 -52.51
C ASP A 81 -13.14 -20.30 -52.09
N GLN A 82 -13.34 -18.98 -51.89
CA GLN A 82 -12.28 -18.08 -51.42
C GLN A 82 -12.15 -18.09 -49.90
N ALA A 83 -13.28 -18.21 -49.19
CA ALA A 83 -13.29 -18.35 -47.74
C ALA A 83 -12.52 -19.60 -47.31
N GLU A 84 -12.73 -20.74 -47.96
CA GLU A 84 -12.03 -22.00 -47.66
C GLU A 84 -10.51 -21.88 -47.88
N LYS A 85 -10.09 -21.26 -48.99
CA LYS A 85 -8.67 -21.00 -49.26
C LYS A 85 -8.05 -20.07 -48.22
N LEU A 86 -8.79 -19.07 -47.76
CA LEU A 86 -8.34 -18.15 -46.71
C LEU A 86 -8.27 -18.86 -45.35
N ILE A 87 -9.30 -19.63 -44.99
CA ILE A 87 -9.39 -20.43 -43.77
C ILE A 87 -8.24 -21.43 -43.69
N ALA A 88 -7.83 -22.03 -44.81
CA ALA A 88 -6.69 -22.96 -44.85
C ALA A 88 -5.35 -22.33 -44.41
N LEU A 89 -5.21 -21.01 -44.47
CA LEU A 89 -4.05 -20.27 -43.94
C LEU A 89 -4.28 -19.73 -42.53
N CYS A 90 -5.53 -19.62 -42.09
CA CYS A 90 -5.88 -19.09 -40.78
C CYS A 90 -5.65 -20.11 -39.68
N LYS A 91 -5.36 -19.62 -38.48
CA LYS A 91 -5.44 -20.43 -37.25
C LYS A 91 -6.83 -20.27 -36.64
N LYS A 92 -7.34 -21.29 -35.94
CA LYS A 92 -8.51 -21.09 -35.08
C LYS A 92 -8.19 -20.02 -34.04
N SER A 93 -9.12 -19.11 -33.79
CA SER A 93 -8.90 -17.98 -32.88
C SER A 93 -8.88 -18.47 -31.43
N PRO A 94 -7.81 -18.22 -30.67
CA PRO A 94 -7.74 -18.64 -29.28
C PRO A 94 -8.67 -17.83 -28.36
N PHE A 95 -8.95 -18.36 -27.17
CA PHE A 95 -9.49 -17.61 -26.04
C PHE A 95 -8.60 -17.81 -24.80
N GLY A 96 -8.50 -16.80 -23.92
CA GLY A 96 -7.55 -16.83 -22.80
C GLY A 96 -8.06 -16.16 -21.53
N HIS A 97 -8.18 -16.95 -20.46
CA HIS A 97 -8.10 -16.49 -19.07
C HIS A 97 -6.66 -16.77 -18.58
N ASN A 98 -5.92 -15.73 -18.20
CA ASN A 98 -4.52 -15.80 -17.74
C ASN A 98 -3.51 -16.33 -18.79
N LEU A 99 -2.43 -17.00 -18.35
CA LEU A 99 -1.27 -17.41 -19.15
C LEU A 99 -1.49 -18.70 -19.98
N ASP A 100 -2.70 -19.26 -19.98
CA ASP A 100 -3.01 -20.52 -20.66
C ASP A 100 -3.93 -20.30 -21.86
N THR A 101 -3.44 -20.60 -23.06
CA THR A 101 -4.20 -20.46 -24.31
C THR A 101 -5.09 -21.69 -24.49
N LYS A 102 -6.40 -21.56 -24.29
CA LYS A 102 -7.37 -22.66 -24.48
C LYS A 102 -8.14 -22.49 -25.80
N MET A 103 -8.62 -23.61 -26.36
CA MET A 103 -9.39 -23.68 -27.62
C MET A 103 -10.74 -24.34 -27.32
N ASP A 104 -11.81 -23.55 -27.18
CA ASP A 104 -13.17 -24.01 -26.86
C ASP A 104 -14.12 -23.30 -27.83
N GLU A 105 -14.68 -24.09 -28.72
CA GLU A 105 -15.54 -23.59 -29.80
C GLU A 105 -16.92 -23.17 -29.30
N ASN A 106 -17.31 -23.50 -28.06
CA ASN A 106 -18.53 -22.98 -27.42
C ASN A 106 -18.34 -21.54 -26.92
N VAL A 107 -17.10 -21.09 -26.74
CA VAL A 107 -16.76 -19.73 -26.30
C VAL A 107 -16.47 -18.85 -27.51
N ARG A 108 -15.75 -19.38 -28.51
CA ARG A 108 -15.36 -18.64 -29.71
C ARG A 108 -15.16 -19.58 -30.89
N LYS A 109 -15.92 -19.38 -31.96
CA LYS A 109 -15.77 -20.09 -33.23
C LYS A 109 -15.44 -19.11 -34.36
N SER A 110 -14.15 -18.95 -34.66
CA SER A 110 -13.66 -18.07 -35.72
C SER A 110 -12.24 -18.42 -36.16
N TRP A 111 -11.88 -18.05 -37.38
CA TRP A 111 -10.54 -18.20 -37.92
C TRP A 111 -9.84 -16.85 -37.99
N GLN A 112 -8.59 -16.76 -37.54
CA GLN A 112 -7.80 -15.53 -37.56
C GLN A 112 -6.53 -15.65 -38.38
N LEU A 113 -6.14 -14.53 -38.99
CA LEU A 113 -4.88 -14.32 -39.68
C LEU A 113 -4.19 -13.08 -39.11
N ASP A 114 -2.89 -13.19 -38.84
CA ASP A 114 -2.09 -12.10 -38.32
C ASP A 114 -1.93 -10.96 -39.35
N ALA A 115 -1.90 -9.71 -38.89
CA ALA A 115 -1.87 -8.53 -39.75
C ALA A 115 -0.69 -8.48 -40.73
N ASN A 116 0.47 -9.05 -40.37
CA ASN A 116 1.67 -9.09 -41.22
C ASN A 116 1.49 -9.90 -42.52
N LEU A 117 0.47 -10.78 -42.59
CA LEU A 117 0.13 -11.57 -43.77
C LEU A 117 -0.91 -10.88 -44.67
N VAL A 118 -1.47 -9.76 -44.22
CA VAL A 118 -2.54 -9.00 -44.89
C VAL A 118 -1.95 -7.76 -45.55
N ARG A 119 -2.25 -7.55 -46.84
CA ARG A 119 -1.85 -6.34 -47.57
C ARG A 119 -3.03 -5.79 -48.38
N PHE A 120 -3.10 -4.47 -48.51
CA PHE A 120 -4.06 -3.80 -49.39
C PHE A 120 -3.34 -3.25 -50.61
N LYS A 121 -3.65 -3.78 -51.80
CA LYS A 121 -3.06 -3.34 -53.07
C LYS A 121 -3.81 -2.18 -53.71
N ASN A 122 -5.03 -1.87 -53.24
CA ASN A 122 -5.75 -0.68 -53.69
C ASN A 122 -5.25 0.54 -52.90
N PRO A 123 -4.57 1.53 -53.53
CA PRO A 123 -4.09 2.72 -52.82
C PRO A 123 -5.23 3.56 -52.22
N LEU A 124 -6.45 3.46 -52.76
CA LEU A 124 -7.62 4.14 -52.20
C LEU A 124 -8.02 3.60 -50.83
N TRP A 125 -7.61 2.38 -50.45
CA TRP A 125 -7.87 1.84 -49.13
C TRP A 125 -7.19 2.68 -48.04
N GLN A 126 -5.90 3.00 -48.22
CA GLN A 126 -5.17 3.80 -47.24
C GLN A 126 -5.70 5.24 -47.17
N VAL A 127 -6.02 5.82 -48.34
CA VAL A 127 -6.65 7.16 -48.40
C VAL A 127 -7.99 7.17 -47.66
N GLY A 128 -8.79 6.12 -47.83
CA GLY A 128 -10.07 5.94 -47.16
C GLY A 128 -9.93 5.75 -45.65
N MET A 129 -8.99 4.90 -45.21
CA MET A 129 -8.69 4.70 -43.79
C MET A 129 -8.27 6.02 -43.12
N ASN A 130 -7.42 6.82 -43.75
CA ASN A 130 -7.01 8.13 -43.21
C ASN A 130 -8.19 9.11 -43.07
N LYS A 131 -9.22 9.01 -43.92
CA LYS A 131 -10.45 9.81 -43.79
C LYS A 131 -11.36 9.24 -42.71
N LEU A 132 -11.54 7.92 -42.66
CA LEU A 132 -12.32 7.23 -41.64
C LEU A 132 -11.78 7.50 -40.23
N GLN A 133 -10.46 7.48 -40.08
CA GLN A 133 -9.74 7.82 -38.86
C GLN A 133 -10.15 9.19 -38.31
N LYS A 134 -10.31 10.21 -39.17
CA LYS A 134 -10.76 11.54 -38.73
C LYS A 134 -12.20 11.51 -38.22
N VAL A 135 -13.09 10.84 -38.95
CA VAL A 135 -14.50 10.66 -38.52
C VAL A 135 -14.57 9.94 -37.17
N ILE A 136 -13.76 8.91 -36.99
CA ILE A 136 -13.67 8.15 -35.73
C ILE A 136 -13.14 9.03 -34.61
N ALA A 137 -12.08 9.81 -34.86
CA ALA A 137 -11.52 10.73 -33.89
C ALA A 137 -12.58 11.73 -33.42
N ASP A 138 -13.31 12.35 -34.35
CA ASP A 138 -14.37 13.32 -34.01
C ASP A 138 -15.48 12.66 -33.17
N ARG A 139 -15.96 11.47 -33.57
CA ARG A 139 -17.05 10.76 -32.88
C ARG A 139 -16.67 10.19 -31.51
N LEU A 140 -15.40 9.83 -31.31
CA LEU A 140 -14.86 9.44 -30.00
C LEU A 140 -14.52 10.64 -29.10
N GLY A 141 -14.71 11.87 -29.56
CA GLY A 141 -14.35 13.07 -28.79
C GLY A 141 -12.86 13.39 -28.79
N TYR A 142 -12.11 12.96 -29.80
CA TYR A 142 -10.68 13.25 -30.02
C TYR A 142 -10.46 14.13 -31.27
N THR A 143 -11.33 15.12 -31.48
CA THR A 143 -11.23 16.07 -32.59
C THR A 143 -9.83 16.68 -32.67
N ASP A 144 -9.28 16.76 -33.89
CA ASP A 144 -7.91 17.22 -34.18
C ASP A 144 -6.76 16.41 -33.58
N VAL A 145 -7.00 15.21 -33.05
CA VAL A 145 -5.96 14.26 -32.63
C VAL A 145 -5.70 13.24 -33.75
N PRO A 146 -4.43 13.05 -34.18
CA PRO A 146 -4.12 12.10 -35.24
C PRO A 146 -4.08 10.65 -34.70
N LEU A 147 -5.24 10.08 -34.36
CA LEU A 147 -5.35 8.70 -33.84
C LEU A 147 -4.75 7.67 -34.80
N GLU A 148 -3.93 6.73 -34.34
CA GLU A 148 -3.37 5.70 -35.21
C GLU A 148 -4.32 4.48 -35.29
N CYS A 149 -4.74 4.08 -36.49
CA CYS A 149 -5.48 2.82 -36.69
C CYS A 149 -4.52 1.72 -37.12
N VAL A 150 -4.11 0.87 -36.18
CA VAL A 150 -3.15 -0.23 -36.40
C VAL A 150 -3.90 -1.53 -36.66
N LEU A 151 -3.72 -2.14 -37.83
CA LEU A 151 -4.34 -3.44 -38.13
C LEU A 151 -3.77 -4.51 -37.20
N TYR A 152 -4.63 -5.15 -36.42
CA TYR A 152 -4.24 -6.19 -35.49
C TYR A 152 -4.40 -7.59 -36.11
N LYS A 153 -5.59 -7.88 -36.65
CA LYS A 153 -5.87 -9.17 -37.29
C LYS A 153 -7.04 -9.13 -38.28
N LEU A 154 -7.06 -10.13 -39.15
CA LEU A 154 -8.20 -10.47 -39.99
C LEU A 154 -8.93 -11.66 -39.39
N LEU A 155 -10.26 -11.63 -39.40
CA LEU A 155 -11.14 -12.68 -38.90
C LEU A 155 -12.10 -13.14 -39.99
N VAL A 156 -12.27 -14.45 -40.09
CA VAL A 156 -13.31 -15.09 -40.90
C VAL A 156 -14.24 -15.84 -39.96
N TYR A 157 -15.54 -15.60 -40.10
CA TYR A 157 -16.60 -16.35 -39.43
C TYR A 157 -17.42 -17.04 -40.50
N GLY A 158 -17.52 -18.36 -40.43
CA GLY A 158 -18.45 -19.15 -41.24
C GLY A 158 -19.68 -19.51 -40.42
N GLU A 159 -20.49 -20.43 -40.93
CA GLU A 159 -21.71 -20.91 -40.26
C GLU A 159 -21.44 -21.46 -38.84
N GLY A 160 -22.26 -21.02 -37.89
CA GLY A 160 -22.12 -21.22 -36.45
C GLY A 160 -21.03 -20.36 -35.78
N GLY A 161 -20.35 -19.50 -36.53
CA GLY A 161 -19.28 -18.65 -36.01
C GLY A 161 -19.82 -17.59 -35.05
N HIS A 162 -19.24 -17.49 -33.87
CA HIS A 162 -19.67 -16.57 -32.80
C HIS A 162 -18.53 -16.30 -31.82
N PHE A 163 -18.74 -15.35 -30.92
CA PHE A 163 -18.01 -15.31 -29.65
C PHE A 163 -18.91 -14.79 -28.53
N VAL A 164 -18.80 -15.41 -27.35
CA VAL A 164 -19.55 -15.00 -26.17
C VAL A 164 -19.06 -13.65 -25.64
N LYS A 165 -19.90 -13.01 -24.84
CA LYS A 165 -19.64 -11.72 -24.20
C LYS A 165 -18.27 -11.73 -23.49
N HIS A 166 -17.39 -10.83 -23.91
CA HIS A 166 -16.08 -10.63 -23.30
C HIS A 166 -15.62 -9.17 -23.46
N GLN A 167 -14.59 -8.80 -22.70
CA GLN A 167 -13.89 -7.53 -22.84
C GLN A 167 -12.57 -7.78 -23.55
N ASP A 168 -12.22 -6.89 -24.49
CA ASP A 168 -10.93 -6.94 -25.15
C ASP A 168 -9.81 -6.59 -24.15
N LYS A 169 -8.66 -7.26 -24.26
CA LYS A 169 -7.44 -6.75 -23.61
C LYS A 169 -6.82 -5.70 -24.51
N GLU A 170 -6.25 -4.66 -23.91
CA GLU A 170 -5.38 -3.73 -24.63
C GLU A 170 -4.26 -4.50 -25.33
N LYS A 171 -4.18 -4.35 -26.66
CA LYS A 171 -3.26 -5.11 -27.52
C LYS A 171 -2.03 -4.30 -27.90
N GLU A 172 -2.15 -2.98 -27.89
CA GLU A 172 -1.14 -2.02 -28.33
C GLU A 172 -1.05 -0.90 -27.31
N ASP A 173 0.16 -0.36 -27.13
CA ASP A 173 0.42 0.68 -26.14
C ASP A 173 -0.27 2.01 -26.52
N GLY A 174 -1.15 2.50 -25.65
CA GLY A 174 -2.01 3.66 -25.91
C GLY A 174 -3.28 3.36 -26.71
N MET A 175 -3.69 2.09 -26.80
CA MET A 175 -4.98 1.70 -27.39
C MET A 175 -6.16 2.23 -26.55
N ILE A 176 -7.08 2.95 -27.19
CA ILE A 176 -8.27 3.53 -26.54
C ILE A 176 -9.58 2.89 -27.01
N ALA A 177 -9.60 2.33 -28.21
CA ALA A 177 -10.80 1.76 -28.81
C ALA A 177 -10.45 0.67 -29.85
N THR A 178 -11.42 -0.17 -30.15
CA THR A 178 -11.35 -1.18 -31.21
C THR A 178 -12.19 -0.72 -32.40
N LEU A 179 -11.61 -0.72 -33.60
CA LEU A 179 -12.31 -0.53 -34.86
C LEU A 179 -12.45 -1.88 -35.58
N VAL A 180 -13.69 -2.26 -35.87
CA VAL A 180 -14.03 -3.42 -36.71
C VAL A 180 -14.46 -2.91 -38.07
N VAL A 181 -13.71 -3.23 -39.13
CA VAL A 181 -14.07 -2.94 -40.53
C VAL A 181 -14.50 -4.25 -41.20
N GLN A 182 -15.71 -4.27 -41.77
CA GLN A 182 -16.24 -5.40 -42.53
C GLN A 182 -16.22 -5.07 -44.03
N PRO A 183 -15.25 -5.58 -44.80
CA PRO A 183 -15.33 -5.55 -46.27
C PRO A 183 -16.58 -6.28 -46.76
N PRO A 184 -17.01 -6.06 -48.02
CA PRO A 184 -18.24 -6.67 -48.52
C PRO A 184 -18.23 -8.19 -48.29
N SER A 185 -19.28 -8.69 -47.64
CA SER A 185 -19.40 -10.07 -47.16
C SER A 185 -20.86 -10.51 -47.25
N ALA A 186 -21.13 -11.68 -47.82
CA ALA A 186 -22.47 -12.24 -47.91
C ALA A 186 -22.72 -13.21 -46.75
N HIS A 187 -23.45 -12.76 -45.72
CA HIS A 187 -23.76 -13.57 -44.53
C HIS A 187 -25.10 -13.19 -43.90
N GLU A 188 -25.69 -14.14 -43.16
CA GLU A 188 -26.85 -13.95 -42.28
C GLU A 188 -26.40 -14.18 -40.82
N GLY A 189 -27.03 -13.51 -39.85
CA GLY A 189 -26.57 -13.52 -38.45
C GLY A 189 -25.24 -12.76 -38.26
N GLY A 190 -24.56 -12.89 -37.12
CA GLY A 190 -23.25 -12.23 -36.92
C GLY A 190 -23.28 -10.73 -36.58
N ASP A 191 -24.29 -10.26 -35.84
CA ASP A 191 -24.31 -8.88 -35.32
C ASP A 191 -23.26 -8.70 -34.22
N LEU A 192 -22.62 -7.53 -34.19
CA LEU A 192 -21.78 -7.13 -33.08
C LEU A 192 -22.65 -6.47 -32.00
N ALA A 193 -22.82 -7.16 -30.89
CA ALA A 193 -23.53 -6.70 -29.71
C ALA A 193 -22.53 -6.05 -28.74
N VAL A 194 -22.75 -4.79 -28.38
CA VAL A 194 -21.91 -4.03 -27.43
C VAL A 194 -22.75 -3.67 -26.21
N TYR A 195 -22.20 -3.99 -25.04
CA TYR A 195 -22.86 -3.85 -23.76
C TYR A 195 -22.30 -2.65 -23.00
N ARG A 196 -23.20 -1.96 -22.29
CA ARG A 196 -22.86 -0.91 -21.34
C ARG A 196 -23.58 -1.24 -20.05
N ASP A 197 -22.85 -1.21 -18.93
CA ASP A 197 -23.40 -1.53 -17.60
C ASP A 197 -24.08 -2.92 -17.52
N GLY A 198 -23.58 -3.89 -18.29
CA GLY A 198 -24.13 -5.24 -18.35
C GLY A 198 -25.31 -5.43 -19.31
N GLU A 199 -25.93 -4.35 -19.78
CA GLU A 199 -27.09 -4.38 -20.68
C GLU A 199 -26.69 -4.19 -22.15
N LEU A 200 -27.42 -4.88 -23.05
CA LEU A 200 -27.23 -4.73 -24.49
C LEU A 200 -27.71 -3.35 -24.92
N THR A 201 -26.77 -2.44 -25.18
CA THR A 201 -27.09 -1.03 -25.50
C THR A 201 -26.94 -0.74 -26.99
N TYR A 202 -25.97 -1.35 -27.66
CA TYR A 202 -25.71 -1.12 -29.09
C TYR A 202 -25.62 -2.44 -29.84
N ARG A 203 -26.18 -2.46 -31.05
CA ARG A 203 -26.11 -3.60 -31.97
C ARG A 203 -25.77 -3.10 -33.36
N HIS A 204 -24.67 -3.60 -33.92
CA HIS A 204 -24.18 -3.23 -35.26
C HIS A 204 -24.35 -4.40 -36.22
N ASP A 205 -25.20 -4.22 -37.23
CA ASP A 205 -25.58 -5.26 -38.19
C ASP A 205 -24.68 -5.31 -39.45
N PHE A 206 -23.84 -4.29 -39.63
CA PHE A 206 -22.96 -4.10 -40.79
C PHE A 206 -23.67 -4.15 -42.16
N GLY A 207 -24.82 -3.47 -42.28
CA GLY A 207 -25.52 -3.28 -43.55
C GLY A 207 -26.37 -4.48 -43.98
N LYS A 208 -26.75 -5.33 -43.03
CA LYS A 208 -27.63 -6.48 -43.31
C LYS A 208 -29.08 -6.05 -43.42
N ALA A 209 -29.54 -5.12 -42.59
CA ALA A 209 -30.92 -4.64 -42.59
C ALA A 209 -31.32 -3.96 -43.90
N ASP A 210 -30.38 -3.28 -44.57
CA ASP A 210 -30.60 -2.60 -45.85
C ASP A 210 -30.07 -3.35 -47.08
N GLY A 211 -29.48 -4.54 -46.88
CA GLY A 211 -28.96 -5.40 -47.95
C GLY A 211 -27.63 -4.95 -48.57
N SER A 212 -26.94 -3.96 -47.97
CA SER A 212 -25.67 -3.43 -48.46
C SER A 212 -24.44 -4.24 -48.04
N ALA A 213 -24.57 -5.16 -47.07
CA ALA A 213 -23.46 -5.97 -46.52
C ALA A 213 -22.62 -6.69 -47.57
N ALA A 214 -23.24 -7.19 -48.66
CA ALA A 214 -22.56 -7.90 -49.74
C ALA A 214 -21.86 -6.98 -50.76
N PHE A 215 -22.11 -5.66 -50.71
CA PHE A 215 -21.70 -4.72 -51.76
C PHE A 215 -20.90 -3.53 -51.25
N ALA A 216 -20.94 -3.25 -49.94
CA ALA A 216 -20.27 -2.12 -49.34
C ALA A 216 -19.50 -2.48 -48.06
N THR A 217 -18.47 -1.66 -47.78
CA THR A 217 -17.66 -1.78 -46.58
C THR A 217 -18.37 -1.09 -45.41
N HIS A 218 -18.45 -1.76 -44.27
CA HIS A 218 -19.06 -1.23 -43.06
C HIS A 218 -18.03 -1.17 -41.93
N TYR A 219 -18.32 -0.42 -40.89
CA TYR A 219 -17.49 -0.37 -39.71
C TYR A 219 -18.29 -0.24 -38.42
N ALA A 220 -17.66 -0.62 -37.30
CA ALA A 220 -18.13 -0.34 -35.95
C ALA A 220 -16.93 -0.05 -35.05
N VAL A 221 -17.12 0.82 -34.08
CA VAL A 221 -16.15 1.24 -33.06
C VAL A 221 -16.78 1.04 -31.69
N HIS A 222 -15.97 0.57 -30.74
CA HIS A 222 -16.30 0.54 -29.32
C HIS A 222 -15.03 0.80 -28.52
N TYR A 223 -15.17 1.35 -27.32
CA TYR A 223 -14.05 1.53 -26.40
C TYR A 223 -13.41 0.18 -26.04
N ALA A 224 -12.12 0.19 -25.73
CA ALA A 224 -11.36 -1.04 -25.46
C ALA A 224 -11.89 -1.80 -24.23
N ASP A 225 -12.52 -1.08 -23.30
CA ASP A 225 -13.12 -1.62 -22.09
C ASP A 225 -14.56 -2.13 -22.28
N ALA A 226 -15.16 -1.91 -23.45
CA ALA A 226 -16.54 -2.30 -23.71
C ALA A 226 -16.67 -3.83 -23.79
N GLU A 227 -17.56 -4.38 -22.98
CA GLU A 227 -18.00 -5.77 -23.13
C GLU A 227 -18.74 -5.94 -24.46
N HIS A 228 -18.38 -6.95 -25.24
CA HIS A 228 -18.98 -7.18 -26.53
C HIS A 228 -19.07 -8.68 -26.86
N ALA A 229 -20.05 -9.02 -27.69
CA ALA A 229 -20.29 -10.36 -28.21
C ALA A 229 -20.52 -10.29 -29.72
N LEU A 230 -20.26 -11.39 -30.42
CA LEU A 230 -20.71 -11.57 -31.78
C LEU A 230 -21.77 -12.67 -31.78
N GLU A 231 -22.96 -12.29 -32.21
CA GLU A 231 -24.06 -13.22 -32.41
C GLU A 231 -23.69 -14.26 -33.48
N GLU A 232 -24.40 -15.39 -33.49
CA GLU A 232 -24.08 -16.50 -34.39
C GLU A 232 -24.28 -16.11 -35.86
N VAL A 233 -23.28 -16.39 -36.70
CA VAL A 233 -23.41 -16.37 -38.16
C VAL A 233 -24.20 -17.60 -38.58
N THR A 234 -25.44 -17.41 -39.04
CA THR A 234 -26.35 -18.51 -39.38
C THR A 234 -26.16 -19.00 -40.82
N LYS A 235 -25.53 -18.20 -41.69
CA LYS A 235 -25.27 -18.58 -43.08
C LYS A 235 -24.16 -17.74 -43.71
N GLY A 236 -23.40 -18.35 -44.62
CA GLY A 236 -22.38 -17.65 -45.42
C GLY A 236 -21.11 -17.37 -44.63
N PHE A 237 -20.36 -16.35 -45.07
CA PHE A 237 -19.07 -16.00 -44.47
C PHE A 237 -18.96 -14.49 -44.20
N ARG A 238 -18.65 -14.14 -42.95
CA ARG A 238 -18.35 -12.78 -42.52
C ARG A 238 -16.85 -12.56 -42.44
N LEU A 239 -16.35 -11.60 -43.21
CA LEU A 239 -14.97 -11.15 -43.18
C LEU A 239 -14.85 -9.86 -42.34
N ALA A 240 -13.98 -9.85 -41.34
CA ALA A 240 -13.76 -8.67 -40.50
C ALA A 240 -12.26 -8.37 -40.34
N LEU A 241 -11.92 -7.09 -40.34
CA LEU A 241 -10.61 -6.55 -40.06
C LEU A 241 -10.69 -5.82 -38.72
N VAL A 242 -9.85 -6.20 -37.76
CA VAL A 242 -9.82 -5.61 -36.43
C VAL A 242 -8.60 -4.71 -36.33
N TYR A 243 -8.84 -3.44 -36.04
CA TYR A 243 -7.83 -2.41 -35.83
C TYR A 243 -7.84 -1.96 -34.37
N SER A 244 -6.66 -1.74 -33.80
CA SER A 244 -6.49 -0.99 -32.56
C SER A 244 -6.44 0.50 -32.90
N ILE A 245 -7.23 1.31 -32.21
CA ILE A 245 -7.17 2.77 -32.30
C ILE A 245 -6.28 3.26 -31.16
N CYS A 246 -5.14 3.87 -31.50
CA CYS A 246 -4.10 4.25 -30.56
C CYS A 246 -3.85 5.76 -30.53
N LEU A 247 -3.50 6.29 -29.36
CA LEU A 247 -3.01 7.65 -29.20
C LEU A 247 -1.53 7.75 -29.65
N PRO A 248 -1.12 8.83 -30.33
CA PRO A 248 0.28 9.07 -30.67
C PRO A 248 1.17 9.11 -29.42
N ALA A 249 2.36 8.50 -29.49
CA ALA A 249 3.29 8.42 -28.35
C ALA A 249 3.64 9.79 -27.73
N THR A 250 3.74 10.84 -28.56
CA THR A 250 4.06 12.21 -28.13
C THR A 250 2.86 12.99 -27.57
N MET A 251 1.65 12.48 -27.72
CA MET A 251 0.40 13.15 -27.33
C MET A 251 -0.39 12.35 -26.29
N ARG A 252 0.23 11.38 -25.61
CA ARG A 252 -0.41 10.61 -24.53
C ARG A 252 -0.84 11.46 -23.31
N HIS A 253 -0.32 12.69 -23.20
CA HIS A 253 -0.68 13.69 -22.19
C HIS A 253 -1.59 14.81 -22.76
N LEU A 254 -1.97 14.72 -24.04
CA LEU A 254 -2.68 15.74 -24.78
C LEU A 254 -3.94 15.13 -25.41
N LYS A 255 -5.11 15.62 -24.96
CA LYS A 255 -6.16 16.21 -25.83
C LYS A 255 -7.37 15.34 -26.26
N ARG A 256 -8.57 15.92 -26.48
CA ARG A 256 -8.99 17.36 -26.63
C ARG A 256 -10.52 17.49 -26.53
N THR A 257 -11.15 18.60 -26.12
CA THR A 257 -11.04 19.98 -26.62
C THR A 257 -11.21 20.99 -25.48
N GLU A 258 -10.46 22.09 -25.50
CA GLU A 258 -10.72 23.25 -24.62
C GLU A 258 -12.11 23.80 -24.96
N ASP A 259 -13.15 23.36 -24.25
CA ASP A 259 -14.40 24.10 -24.19
C ASP A 259 -14.15 25.32 -23.29
N LYS A 260 -13.68 26.40 -23.93
CA LYS A 260 -13.40 27.67 -23.25
C LYS A 260 -14.60 28.17 -22.46
N GLN A 261 -15.81 27.96 -22.97
CA GLN A 261 -17.01 28.42 -22.26
C GLN A 261 -17.28 27.56 -21.03
N LEU A 262 -17.17 26.23 -21.14
CA LEU A 262 -17.35 25.33 -20.00
C LEU A 262 -16.30 25.55 -18.92
N SER A 263 -15.03 25.69 -19.31
CA SER A 263 -13.92 25.93 -18.37
C SER A 263 -14.03 27.30 -17.70
N GLU A 264 -14.45 28.35 -18.42
CA GLU A 264 -14.75 29.68 -17.84
C GLU A 264 -15.95 29.64 -16.88
N ASP A 265 -17.04 28.97 -17.25
CA ASP A 265 -18.24 28.83 -16.42
C ASP A 265 -17.94 28.02 -15.14
N LEU A 266 -17.16 26.95 -15.26
CA LEU A 266 -16.67 26.16 -14.12
C LEU A 266 -15.69 26.97 -13.27
N ALA A 267 -14.78 27.74 -13.86
CA ALA A 267 -13.86 28.59 -13.11
C ALA A 267 -14.62 29.65 -12.30
N HIS A 268 -15.67 30.24 -12.86
CA HIS A 268 -16.57 31.14 -12.14
C HIS A 268 -17.29 30.41 -10.99
N ALA A 269 -17.80 29.20 -11.23
CA ALA A 269 -18.44 28.38 -10.20
C ALA A 269 -17.47 28.03 -9.06
N ILE A 270 -16.25 27.57 -9.37
CA ILE A 270 -15.19 27.29 -8.38
C ILE A 270 -14.82 28.55 -7.61
N SER A 271 -14.72 29.71 -8.28
CA SER A 271 -14.40 30.99 -7.63
C SER A 271 -15.48 31.44 -6.65
N SER A 272 -16.73 31.02 -6.88
CA SER A 272 -17.89 31.30 -6.00
C SER A 272 -17.98 30.38 -4.78
N MET A 273 -17.18 29.30 -4.73
CA MET A 273 -17.07 28.46 -3.53
C MET A 273 -16.54 29.31 -2.36
N SER A 274 -17.35 29.39 -1.30
CA SER A 274 -17.05 30.21 -0.13
C SER A 274 -16.78 29.36 1.12
N SER A 275 -16.01 29.92 2.05
CA SER A 275 -15.86 29.41 3.42
C SER A 275 -16.60 30.28 4.45
N GLU A 276 -17.43 31.22 3.99
CA GLU A 276 -18.06 32.20 4.87
C GLU A 276 -19.38 31.68 5.44
N THR A 277 -19.35 31.47 6.75
CA THR A 277 -20.48 31.29 7.64
C THR A 277 -21.41 32.51 7.52
N LYS A 278 -22.53 32.40 6.81
CA LYS A 278 -23.58 33.43 6.90
C LYS A 278 -24.36 33.19 8.20
N THR A 279 -23.95 33.86 9.28
CA THR A 279 -24.79 34.03 10.47
C THR A 279 -26.02 34.86 10.08
N SER A 280 -27.13 34.21 9.77
CA SER A 280 -28.43 34.87 9.75
C SER A 280 -29.00 34.83 11.16
N GLU A 281 -28.92 35.95 11.88
CA GLU A 281 -29.76 36.18 13.06
C GLU A 281 -31.22 36.19 12.62
N VAL A 282 -31.98 35.18 13.03
CA VAL A 282 -33.45 35.22 13.00
C VAL A 282 -33.89 35.35 14.46
N GLU A 283 -34.22 36.57 14.86
CA GLU A 283 -35.05 36.80 16.05
C GLU A 283 -36.42 36.13 15.83
N GLY A 284 -36.76 35.18 16.69
CA GLY A 284 -38.02 34.45 16.65
C GLY A 284 -38.47 34.07 18.06
N ASP A 285 -39.58 34.69 18.47
CA ASP A 285 -40.23 34.67 19.78
C ASP A 285 -40.36 33.30 20.48
N ALA A 286 -40.14 33.29 21.79
CA ALA A 286 -40.29 32.14 22.65
C ALA A 286 -41.77 31.86 23.01
N ALA A 287 -42.31 30.74 22.55
CA ALA A 287 -43.55 30.17 23.05
C ALA A 287 -43.26 28.98 23.99
N LYS A 288 -43.75 29.07 25.24
CA LYS A 288 -43.73 28.01 26.27
C LYS A 288 -44.66 26.85 25.90
N PRO A 289 -44.35 25.60 26.30
CA PRO A 289 -45.35 24.56 26.47
C PRO A 289 -45.63 24.25 27.95
N GLU A 290 -46.92 24.14 28.27
CA GLU A 290 -47.50 23.65 29.52
C GLU A 290 -47.61 22.11 29.54
N ASP A 291 -47.42 21.55 30.73
CA ASP A 291 -48.09 20.40 31.37
C ASP A 291 -48.55 19.15 30.58
N ALA A 292 -48.01 17.99 30.96
CA ALA A 292 -48.85 16.80 31.29
C ALA A 292 -48.08 15.67 32.03
N LYS A 293 -48.31 15.64 33.35
CA LYS A 293 -48.65 14.50 34.23
C LYS A 293 -47.81 13.20 34.29
N LYS A 294 -47.35 12.99 35.54
CA LYS A 294 -47.03 11.77 36.29
C LYS A 294 -47.99 10.57 36.10
N GLY A 295 -47.40 9.37 36.15
CA GLY A 295 -48.01 8.13 36.63
C GLY A 295 -46.97 7.35 37.47
N GLU A 296 -47.40 6.84 38.62
CA GLU A 296 -46.62 6.38 39.78
C GLU A 296 -46.55 4.84 39.88
N ASN A 297 -45.62 4.37 40.74
CA ASN A 297 -45.56 3.09 41.48
C ASN A 297 -45.18 1.80 40.72
N ASP A 298 -44.55 0.78 41.31
CA ASP A 298 -43.87 0.50 42.58
C ASP A 298 -43.22 -0.88 42.37
N ASP A 299 -42.03 -1.15 42.93
CA ASP A 299 -41.76 -2.26 43.87
C ASP A 299 -40.27 -2.67 43.97
N LYS A 300 -39.72 -2.41 45.16
CA LYS A 300 -38.98 -3.31 46.08
C LYS A 300 -37.78 -4.16 45.62
N ASN A 301 -36.62 -3.76 46.15
CA ASN A 301 -35.85 -4.44 47.23
C ASN A 301 -35.14 -5.79 46.92
N LEU A 302 -33.80 -5.84 47.01
CA LEU A 302 -33.06 -6.42 48.15
C LEU A 302 -31.52 -6.42 47.95
N ASP A 303 -30.84 -6.22 49.08
CA ASP A 303 -29.40 -6.17 49.36
C ASP A 303 -28.52 -7.36 48.91
N LYS A 304 -27.23 -7.10 48.58
CA LYS A 304 -26.09 -7.34 49.51
C LYS A 304 -24.70 -6.97 48.92
N LYS A 305 -23.98 -6.21 49.76
CA LYS A 305 -22.51 -6.00 49.93
C LYS A 305 -21.66 -7.22 49.51
N THR A 306 -20.41 -7.06 49.03
CA THR A 306 -19.25 -6.55 49.80
C THR A 306 -18.04 -6.19 48.90
N THR A 307 -17.55 -4.95 49.06
CA THR A 307 -16.16 -4.49 49.35
C THR A 307 -14.95 -5.24 48.72
N THR A 308 -13.87 -4.59 48.24
CA THR A 308 -13.16 -3.45 48.85
C THR A 308 -12.09 -2.84 47.92
N LYS A 309 -11.96 -1.50 47.98
CA LYS A 309 -10.75 -0.63 47.86
C LYS A 309 -9.88 -0.74 46.59
N GLY A 310 -9.62 0.31 45.81
CA GLY A 310 -9.72 1.75 46.04
C GLY A 310 -8.37 2.41 45.78
N TYR A 311 -8.30 3.31 44.80
CA TYR A 311 -7.51 4.54 44.86
C TYR A 311 -8.22 5.59 43.99
N THR A 312 -8.71 6.62 44.66
CA THR A 312 -9.30 7.83 44.10
C THR A 312 -8.23 8.90 43.93
N ALA A 313 -8.17 9.52 42.76
CA ALA A 313 -7.94 10.95 42.62
C ALA A 313 -8.50 11.42 41.27
N THR A 314 -9.68 12.03 41.39
CA THR A 314 -10.52 12.73 40.42
C THR A 314 -9.79 13.82 39.60
N ARG A 315 -9.99 13.81 38.27
CA ARG A 315 -10.25 15.05 37.52
C ARG A 315 -11.69 14.97 37.01
N LYS A 316 -12.51 15.93 37.42
CA LYS A 316 -13.95 16.02 37.12
C LYS A 316 -14.16 16.03 35.60
N LEU A 317 -14.87 15.02 35.11
CA LEU A 317 -15.63 15.08 33.87
C LEU A 317 -16.81 16.05 34.06
N PRO A 318 -17.14 16.91 33.09
CA PRO A 318 -18.49 17.43 33.00
C PRO A 318 -19.41 16.28 32.57
N ASP A 319 -20.30 15.86 33.47
CA ASP A 319 -21.47 15.03 33.18
C ASP A 319 -22.47 15.86 32.35
N ASP A 320 -22.25 15.83 31.05
CA ASP A 320 -23.21 16.07 29.98
C ASP A 320 -22.54 15.45 28.74
N GLY A 321 -22.78 14.15 28.55
CA GLY A 321 -22.27 13.34 27.45
C GLY A 321 -22.85 13.70 26.08
N THR A 322 -23.28 14.95 25.87
CA THR A 322 -23.54 15.47 24.55
C THR A 322 -22.25 16.13 24.05
N ILE A 323 -21.38 15.34 23.40
CA ILE A 323 -20.47 15.94 22.43
C ILE A 323 -21.37 16.58 21.39
N LYS A 324 -21.59 17.90 21.50
CA LYS A 324 -22.10 18.70 20.40
C LYS A 324 -21.07 18.53 19.29
N TYR A 325 -21.35 17.61 18.36
CA TYR A 325 -20.79 17.72 17.04
C TYR A 325 -21.23 19.12 16.58
N VAL A 326 -20.27 20.04 16.54
CA VAL A 326 -20.46 21.30 15.83
C VAL A 326 -20.67 20.88 14.38
N VAL A 327 -21.94 20.75 13.98
CA VAL A 327 -22.35 20.66 12.59
C VAL A 327 -22.27 22.09 12.06
N ASP A 328 -21.06 22.60 11.80
CA ASP A 328 -20.89 23.88 11.12
C ASP A 328 -20.53 23.67 9.65
N GLU A 329 -21.51 23.99 8.81
CA GLU A 329 -21.51 25.12 7.86
C GLU A 329 -20.33 25.31 6.88
N ASP A 330 -19.39 24.37 6.78
CA ASP A 330 -18.24 24.47 5.86
C ASP A 330 -18.45 23.65 4.56
N ALA A 331 -19.71 23.59 4.10
CA ALA A 331 -20.16 22.68 3.05
C ALA A 331 -19.74 23.12 1.64
N ASP A 332 -19.59 24.43 1.39
CA ASP A 332 -19.32 24.98 0.06
C ASP A 332 -17.82 25.03 -0.30
N GLY A 333 -16.92 24.77 0.66
CA GLY A 333 -15.47 24.81 0.45
C GLY A 333 -14.82 23.50 -0.01
N SER A 334 -15.60 22.43 -0.21
CA SER A 334 -15.10 21.11 -0.61
C SER A 334 -16.21 20.28 -1.26
N PHE A 335 -15.84 19.40 -2.18
CA PHE A 335 -16.76 18.46 -2.81
C PHE A 335 -16.11 17.10 -3.11
N ALA A 336 -16.94 16.10 -3.38
CA ALA A 336 -16.52 14.82 -3.94
C ALA A 336 -17.38 14.45 -5.15
N LEU A 337 -16.75 14.19 -6.28
CA LEU A 337 -17.38 13.71 -7.51
C LEU A 337 -17.24 12.19 -7.56
N LEU A 338 -18.35 11.46 -7.42
CA LEU A 338 -18.35 10.01 -7.57
C LEU A 338 -18.06 9.62 -9.02
N LEU A 339 -17.13 8.70 -9.22
CA LEU A 339 -16.75 8.20 -10.53
C LEU A 339 -17.69 7.10 -11.00
N VAL A 340 -18.07 7.15 -12.27
CA VAL A 340 -19.04 6.25 -12.90
C VAL A 340 -18.40 4.90 -13.24
N HIS A 341 -17.20 4.88 -13.83
CA HIS A 341 -16.51 3.65 -14.18
C HIS A 341 -15.95 2.94 -12.94
N LYS A 342 -15.71 1.63 -13.09
CA LYS A 342 -15.12 0.78 -12.05
C LYS A 342 -13.61 0.74 -12.22
N TYR A 343 -12.88 1.23 -11.23
CA TYR A 343 -11.41 1.22 -11.22
C TYR A 343 -10.87 0.19 -10.23
N THR A 344 -9.70 -0.37 -10.54
CA THR A 344 -8.96 -1.22 -9.60
C THR A 344 -8.00 -0.37 -8.79
N THR A 345 -7.64 -0.83 -7.58
CA THR A 345 -6.57 -0.17 -6.80
C THR A 345 -5.26 -0.10 -7.60
N LYS A 346 -4.95 -1.14 -8.38
CA LYS A 346 -3.73 -1.21 -9.18
C LYS A 346 -3.71 -0.21 -10.33
N SER A 347 -4.83 0.00 -11.02
CA SER A 347 -4.91 0.99 -12.11
C SER A 347 -4.71 2.41 -11.57
N ILE A 348 -5.36 2.75 -10.46
CA ILE A 348 -5.19 4.06 -9.81
C ILE A 348 -3.77 4.23 -9.27
N GLN A 349 -3.18 3.21 -8.63
CA GLN A 349 -1.81 3.32 -8.13
C GLN A 349 -0.75 3.48 -9.23
N ASN A 350 -0.97 2.86 -10.40
CA ASN A 350 -0.01 2.91 -11.50
C ASN A 350 -0.15 4.16 -12.38
N LEU A 351 -1.37 4.67 -12.58
CA LEU A 351 -1.67 5.71 -13.56
C LEU A 351 -2.25 6.99 -12.95
N GLY A 352 -2.68 6.96 -11.67
CA GLY A 352 -3.35 8.07 -11.01
C GLY A 352 -4.59 8.52 -11.77
N SER A 353 -4.69 9.83 -12.03
CA SER A 353 -5.73 10.43 -12.87
C SER A 353 -5.70 9.97 -14.33
N GLY A 354 -4.55 9.48 -14.81
CA GLY A 354 -4.43 8.89 -16.15
C GLY A 354 -5.19 7.58 -16.33
N ALA A 355 -5.64 6.95 -15.23
CA ALA A 355 -6.49 5.77 -15.28
C ALA A 355 -7.97 6.11 -15.53
N LEU A 356 -8.38 7.38 -15.46
CA LEU A 356 -9.79 7.78 -15.61
C LEU A 356 -10.25 7.62 -17.06
N GLU A 357 -11.47 7.12 -17.23
CA GLU A 357 -12.03 6.78 -18.55
C GLU A 357 -13.39 7.46 -18.80
N GLY A 358 -13.74 7.59 -20.08
CA GLY A 358 -15.00 8.15 -20.56
C GLY A 358 -15.44 9.43 -19.84
N ILE A 359 -16.64 9.39 -19.25
CA ILE A 359 -17.27 10.51 -18.54
C ILE A 359 -16.46 10.99 -17.32
N ASP A 360 -15.74 10.10 -16.63
CA ASP A 360 -14.97 10.46 -15.45
C ASP A 360 -13.76 11.30 -15.82
N ARG A 361 -13.10 10.88 -16.91
CA ARG A 361 -11.98 11.63 -17.49
C ARG A 361 -12.43 12.99 -18.01
N ALA A 362 -13.56 13.05 -18.72
CA ALA A 362 -14.11 14.29 -19.26
C ALA A 362 -14.43 15.30 -18.14
N ARG A 363 -15.13 14.85 -17.09
CA ARG A 363 -15.46 15.68 -15.93
C ARG A 363 -14.21 16.14 -15.18
N PHE A 364 -13.25 15.25 -14.95
CA PHE A 364 -12.03 15.61 -14.22
C PHE A 364 -11.17 16.64 -15.00
N HIS A 365 -10.98 16.46 -16.31
CA HIS A 365 -10.26 17.44 -17.12
C HIS A 365 -10.95 18.80 -17.15
N ALA A 366 -12.28 18.85 -17.26
CA ALA A 366 -13.01 20.11 -17.18
C ALA A 366 -12.77 20.84 -15.85
N LEU A 367 -12.69 20.10 -14.74
CA LEU A 367 -12.33 20.66 -13.42
C LEU A 367 -10.86 21.12 -13.37
N GLU A 368 -9.94 20.36 -13.97
CA GLU A 368 -8.50 20.70 -14.00
C GLU A 368 -8.24 21.97 -14.83
N GLU A 369 -8.85 22.08 -16.01
CA GLU A 369 -8.78 23.26 -16.87
C GLU A 369 -9.37 24.49 -16.17
N ALA A 370 -10.57 24.35 -15.58
CA ALA A 370 -11.19 25.42 -14.80
C ALA A 370 -10.30 25.86 -13.62
N ASN A 371 -9.69 24.91 -12.92
CA ASN A 371 -8.78 25.19 -11.80
C ASN A 371 -7.47 25.89 -12.23
N ALA A 372 -7.07 25.76 -13.49
CA ALA A 372 -5.95 26.52 -14.04
C ALA A 372 -6.29 28.01 -14.25
N LEU A 373 -7.58 28.34 -14.45
CA LEU A 373 -8.07 29.69 -14.70
C LEU A 373 -8.39 30.49 -13.41
N VAL A 374 -8.63 29.81 -12.28
CA VAL A 374 -8.97 30.49 -11.02
C VAL A 374 -7.76 31.15 -10.35
N ALA A 375 -8.01 32.19 -9.56
CA ALA A 375 -6.99 32.89 -8.79
C ALA A 375 -6.30 31.95 -7.78
N PRO A 376 -5.03 32.18 -7.40
CA PRO A 376 -4.27 31.30 -6.50
C PRO A 376 -4.96 30.97 -5.17
N ASP A 377 -5.70 31.91 -4.58
CA ASP A 377 -6.46 31.75 -3.33
C ASP A 377 -7.74 30.91 -3.49
N LYS A 378 -8.20 30.72 -4.74
CA LYS A 378 -9.36 29.91 -5.12
C LYS A 378 -8.99 28.56 -5.71
N LYS A 379 -7.70 28.29 -5.92
CA LYS A 379 -7.24 27.01 -6.45
C LYS A 379 -7.67 25.85 -5.55
N LEU A 380 -8.12 24.80 -6.20
CA LEU A 380 -8.46 23.53 -5.61
C LEU A 380 -7.25 22.58 -5.63
N ARG A 381 -7.16 21.77 -4.58
CA ARG A 381 -6.32 20.58 -4.51
C ARG A 381 -7.20 19.36 -4.76
N PHE A 382 -6.76 18.45 -5.63
CA PHE A 382 -7.48 17.25 -6.00
C PHE A 382 -6.85 15.99 -5.39
N PHE A 383 -7.70 15.03 -5.06
CA PHE A 383 -7.34 13.70 -4.59
C PHE A 383 -8.25 12.65 -5.23
N ILE A 384 -7.75 11.42 -5.34
CA ILE A 384 -8.58 10.26 -5.67
C ILE A 384 -8.87 9.53 -4.36
N ALA A 385 -10.14 9.22 -4.10
CA ALA A 385 -10.54 8.46 -2.91
C ALA A 385 -11.34 7.22 -3.31
N ARG A 386 -10.97 6.04 -2.81
CA ARG A 386 -11.83 4.86 -2.80
C ARG A 386 -12.72 4.94 -1.58
N LEU A 387 -14.01 5.15 -1.81
CA LEU A 387 -15.04 5.13 -0.79
C LEU A 387 -15.56 3.71 -0.64
N ALA A 388 -15.64 3.21 0.59
CA ALA A 388 -16.16 1.89 0.90
C ALA A 388 -17.11 1.96 2.11
N HIS A 389 -18.28 1.34 1.98
CA HIS A 389 -19.31 1.27 3.00
C HIS A 389 -19.72 -0.18 3.20
N ASP A 390 -19.39 -0.71 4.37
CA ASP A 390 -19.73 -2.07 4.75
C ASP A 390 -21.04 -2.06 5.55
N VAL A 391 -22.02 -2.84 5.11
CA VAL A 391 -23.22 -3.19 5.87
C VAL A 391 -23.03 -4.59 6.42
N ARG A 392 -22.98 -4.71 7.75
CA ARG A 392 -22.72 -5.98 8.44
C ARG A 392 -23.98 -6.52 9.10
N TYR A 393 -24.14 -7.83 9.03
CA TYR A 393 -25.19 -8.55 9.74
C TYR A 393 -24.61 -9.65 10.62
N TYR A 394 -25.27 -9.93 11.73
CA TYR A 394 -24.99 -11.05 12.60
C TYR A 394 -26.21 -11.97 12.73
N ASP A 395 -25.96 -13.27 12.89
CA ASP A 395 -27.00 -14.26 13.17
C ASP A 395 -27.12 -14.48 14.70
N ASP A 396 -28.32 -14.27 15.25
CA ASP A 396 -28.63 -14.51 16.66
C ASP A 396 -29.16 -15.93 16.95
N GLY A 397 -29.06 -16.85 15.99
CA GLY A 397 -29.56 -18.22 16.10
C GLY A 397 -31.03 -18.38 15.70
N GLY A 398 -31.58 -17.41 14.96
CA GLY A 398 -32.95 -17.43 14.46
C GLY A 398 -33.26 -16.41 13.38
N ARG A 399 -32.62 -15.22 13.40
CA ARG A 399 -32.71 -14.22 12.32
C ARG A 399 -31.39 -13.47 12.13
N CYS A 400 -31.08 -13.17 10.87
CA CYS A 400 -29.98 -12.26 10.52
C CYS A 400 -30.39 -10.82 10.86
N ARG A 401 -29.60 -10.12 11.67
CA ARG A 401 -29.87 -8.72 12.07
C ARG A 401 -28.75 -7.80 11.63
N LYS A 402 -29.11 -6.60 11.18
CA LYS A 402 -28.16 -5.53 10.84
C LYS A 402 -27.42 -5.08 12.10
N ASP A 403 -26.09 -5.15 12.06
CA ASP A 403 -25.19 -4.79 13.16
C ASP A 403 -24.78 -3.31 13.06
N ALA A 404 -24.09 -2.97 11.98
CA ALA A 404 -23.43 -1.69 11.84
C ALA A 404 -23.17 -1.32 10.37
N HIS A 405 -23.16 0.00 10.12
CA HIS A 405 -22.61 0.63 8.93
C HIS A 405 -21.19 1.10 9.22
N ARG A 406 -20.22 0.67 8.41
CA ARG A 406 -18.82 1.10 8.55
C ARG A 406 -18.31 1.74 7.26
N GLU A 407 -18.11 3.05 7.33
CA GLU A 407 -17.55 3.84 6.24
C GLU A 407 -16.01 3.89 6.33
N SER A 408 -15.33 3.70 5.20
CA SER A 408 -13.88 3.87 5.11
C SER A 408 -13.48 4.55 3.81
N MET A 409 -12.39 5.30 3.85
CA MET A 409 -11.85 6.06 2.72
C MET A 409 -10.38 5.72 2.55
N THR A 410 -10.00 5.19 1.39
CA THR A 410 -8.59 5.04 1.01
C THR A 410 -8.22 6.15 0.04
N TRP A 411 -7.14 6.87 0.33
CA TRP A 411 -6.77 8.09 -0.37
C TRP A 411 -5.55 7.88 -1.26
N TYR A 412 -5.56 8.53 -2.42
CA TYR A 412 -4.45 8.54 -3.37
C TYR A 412 -4.20 9.96 -3.87
N SER A 413 -2.94 10.28 -4.18
CA SER A 413 -2.62 11.50 -4.91
C SER A 413 -3.11 11.41 -6.36
N MET A 414 -3.15 12.54 -7.09
CA MET A 414 -3.51 12.53 -8.51
C MET A 414 -2.52 11.77 -9.40
N ALA A 415 -1.32 11.47 -8.88
CA ALA A 415 -0.31 10.63 -9.51
C ALA A 415 -0.43 9.13 -9.15
N GLY A 416 -1.33 8.76 -8.21
CA GLY A 416 -1.56 7.38 -7.80
C GLY A 416 -0.85 6.96 -6.50
N GLU A 417 -0.09 7.84 -5.85
CA GLU A 417 0.60 7.50 -4.60
C GLU A 417 -0.41 7.23 -3.48
N ASP A 418 -0.30 6.08 -2.82
CA ASP A 418 -1.15 5.69 -1.70
C ASP A 418 -0.87 6.59 -0.48
N GLN A 419 -1.89 7.34 -0.04
CA GLN A 419 -1.84 8.23 1.11
C GLN A 419 -2.34 7.55 2.40
N GLY A 420 -2.85 6.32 2.28
CA GLY A 420 -3.37 5.49 3.38
C GLY A 420 -4.90 5.45 3.47
N ARG A 421 -5.39 4.70 4.47
CA ARG A 421 -6.82 4.44 4.69
C ARG A 421 -7.28 4.99 6.04
N VAL A 422 -8.42 5.68 6.03
CA VAL A 422 -9.16 6.08 7.23
C VAL A 422 -10.37 5.16 7.39
N LYS A 423 -10.45 4.46 8.53
CA LYS A 423 -11.56 3.55 8.87
C LYS A 423 -12.58 4.24 9.77
N ASN A 424 -13.83 3.78 9.71
CA ASN A 424 -14.96 4.22 10.54
C ASN A 424 -15.11 5.75 10.59
N SER A 425 -14.93 6.38 9.44
CA SER A 425 -15.08 7.83 9.32
C SER A 425 -16.55 8.20 9.57
N LYS A 426 -16.80 9.10 10.52
CA LYS A 426 -18.11 9.76 10.68
C LYS A 426 -18.23 11.03 9.81
N GLN A 427 -17.20 11.33 9.04
CA GLN A 427 -17.15 12.55 8.24
C GLN A 427 -17.96 12.38 6.97
N LYS A 428 -18.89 13.31 6.75
CA LYS A 428 -19.71 13.36 5.53
C LYS A 428 -19.02 14.16 4.42
N LEU A 429 -19.19 13.70 3.20
CA LEU A 429 -18.69 14.35 1.98
C LEU A 429 -19.82 15.12 1.32
N ASN A 430 -19.49 16.26 0.72
CA ASN A 430 -20.43 17.00 -0.11
C ASN A 430 -20.37 16.43 -1.53
N LEU A 431 -21.26 15.50 -1.87
CA LEU A 431 -21.20 14.83 -3.17
C LEU A 431 -21.77 15.71 -4.28
N LEU A 432 -21.04 15.80 -5.39
CA LEU A 432 -21.57 16.32 -6.64
C LEU A 432 -22.47 15.26 -7.29
N ASN A 433 -23.55 15.69 -7.94
CA ASN A 433 -24.47 14.82 -8.65
C ASN A 433 -24.78 15.40 -10.05
N PRO A 434 -23.78 15.51 -10.95
CA PRO A 434 -23.99 16.00 -12.31
C PRO A 434 -24.93 15.11 -13.14
N GLY A 435 -25.00 13.81 -12.83
CA GLY A 435 -25.90 12.86 -13.51
C GLY A 435 -27.35 12.92 -13.06
N ASN A 436 -27.67 13.72 -12.03
CA ASN A 436 -29.01 13.80 -11.42
C ASN A 436 -29.56 12.41 -11.01
N GLU A 437 -28.66 11.55 -10.52
CA GLU A 437 -28.93 10.19 -10.05
C GLU A 437 -29.68 10.21 -8.70
N THR A 438 -30.58 9.25 -8.46
CA THR A 438 -31.19 9.04 -7.14
C THR A 438 -30.18 8.43 -6.16
N LEU A 439 -30.46 8.46 -4.86
CA LEU A 439 -29.60 7.82 -3.85
C LEU A 439 -29.39 6.32 -4.13
N GLU A 440 -30.45 5.65 -4.61
CA GLU A 440 -30.39 4.27 -5.07
C GLU A 440 -29.41 4.10 -6.25
N ASP A 441 -29.58 4.88 -7.32
CA ASP A 441 -28.73 4.82 -8.53
C ASP A 441 -27.24 5.04 -8.22
N LEU A 442 -26.94 5.90 -7.24
CA LEU A 442 -25.57 6.24 -6.84
C LEU A 442 -24.78 5.06 -6.27
N TRP A 443 -25.46 4.10 -5.62
CA TRP A 443 -24.80 3.03 -4.85
C TRP A 443 -25.21 1.62 -5.27
N TRP A 444 -26.40 1.43 -5.83
CA TRP A 444 -26.99 0.12 -6.12
C TRP A 444 -26.04 -0.83 -6.85
N LYS A 445 -25.51 -0.39 -7.99
CA LYS A 445 -24.65 -1.18 -8.89
C LYS A 445 -23.21 -1.41 -8.37
N TYR A 446 -22.90 -0.92 -7.17
CA TYR A 446 -21.57 -0.96 -6.56
C TYR A 446 -21.50 -1.81 -5.29
N GLY A 447 -22.61 -2.45 -4.89
CA GLY A 447 -22.66 -3.43 -3.80
C GLY A 447 -22.14 -4.79 -4.23
N ILE A 448 -21.25 -5.39 -3.43
CA ILE A 448 -20.80 -6.77 -3.59
C ILE A 448 -20.97 -7.49 -2.26
N LEU A 449 -21.66 -8.64 -2.28
CA LEU A 449 -21.71 -9.54 -1.14
C LEU A 449 -20.34 -10.22 -0.98
N THR A 450 -19.63 -9.92 0.11
CA THR A 450 -18.23 -10.33 0.28
C THR A 450 -18.03 -11.50 1.23
N LYS A 451 -18.99 -11.75 2.12
CA LYS A 451 -18.92 -12.85 3.09
C LYS A 451 -20.32 -13.33 3.40
N GLU A 452 -20.54 -14.64 3.24
CA GLU A 452 -21.73 -15.36 3.68
C GLU A 452 -21.22 -16.63 4.38
N GLY A 453 -21.60 -16.83 5.65
CA GLY A 453 -20.90 -17.77 6.51
C GLY A 453 -21.29 -19.23 6.25
N GLY A 454 -20.31 -20.05 5.88
CA GLY A 454 -20.28 -21.47 6.23
C GLY A 454 -20.01 -21.68 7.74
N TYR A 455 -20.20 -22.90 8.23
CA TYR A 455 -20.26 -23.28 9.66
C TYR A 455 -19.03 -22.83 10.49
N THR A 456 -19.18 -21.84 11.37
CA THR A 456 -18.12 -21.26 12.22
C THR A 456 -18.34 -21.47 13.73
N GLY A 457 -18.77 -22.65 14.19
CA GLY A 457 -18.83 -22.96 15.63
C GLY A 457 -19.60 -21.92 16.46
N ASN A 458 -19.01 -21.40 17.55
CA ASN A 458 -19.66 -20.48 18.49
C ASN A 458 -19.71 -19.01 18.03
N ALA A 459 -19.08 -18.68 16.89
CA ALA A 459 -19.14 -17.36 16.28
C ALA A 459 -20.13 -17.45 15.11
N GLY A 460 -21.30 -16.84 15.25
CA GLY A 460 -22.36 -16.89 14.24
C GLY A 460 -21.87 -16.46 12.84
N SER A 461 -22.59 -16.91 11.81
CA SER A 461 -22.32 -16.51 10.43
C SER A 461 -22.48 -14.99 10.29
N THR A 462 -21.52 -14.32 9.62
CA THR A 462 -21.56 -12.87 9.38
C THR A 462 -21.78 -12.63 7.90
N LYS A 463 -22.89 -11.97 7.54
CA LYS A 463 -23.14 -11.50 6.17
C LYS A 463 -22.58 -10.07 6.04
N ILE A 464 -21.78 -9.80 5.02
CA ILE A 464 -21.22 -8.45 4.78
C ILE A 464 -21.44 -8.04 3.32
N THR A 465 -22.25 -7.01 3.10
CA THR A 465 -22.36 -6.32 1.81
C THR A 465 -21.41 -5.12 1.80
N THR A 466 -20.53 -5.03 0.81
CA THR A 466 -19.59 -3.91 0.66
C THR A 466 -19.94 -3.09 -0.57
N TYR A 467 -20.28 -1.82 -0.37
CA TYR A 467 -20.48 -0.84 -1.44
C TYR A 467 -19.19 -0.07 -1.66
N SER A 468 -18.61 -0.10 -2.87
CA SER A 468 -17.35 0.61 -3.13
C SER A 468 -17.34 1.37 -4.44
N ARG A 469 -16.98 2.66 -4.38
CA ARG A 469 -16.92 3.57 -5.53
C ARG A 469 -15.72 4.51 -5.38
N TYR A 470 -15.07 4.84 -6.49
CA TYR A 470 -14.01 5.85 -6.48
C TYR A 470 -14.62 7.25 -6.62
N ALA A 471 -13.91 8.27 -6.13
CA ALA A 471 -14.33 9.66 -6.21
C ALA A 471 -13.12 10.58 -6.43
N ILE A 472 -13.33 11.68 -7.16
CA ILE A 472 -12.43 12.83 -7.12
C ILE A 472 -12.88 13.73 -5.98
N VAL A 473 -12.02 13.91 -4.99
CA VAL A 473 -12.28 14.82 -3.87
C VAL A 473 -11.47 16.09 -4.06
N ALA A 474 -12.10 17.23 -3.87
CA ALA A 474 -11.46 18.53 -4.02
C ALA A 474 -11.81 19.49 -2.89
N TRP A 475 -10.85 20.31 -2.49
CA TRP A 475 -11.04 21.44 -1.60
C TRP A 475 -10.04 22.54 -1.92
N ARG A 476 -10.29 23.76 -1.46
CA ARG A 476 -9.38 24.89 -1.69
C ARG A 476 -8.01 24.62 -1.06
N VAL A 477 -6.94 25.00 -1.74
CA VAL A 477 -5.55 24.90 -1.23
C VAL A 477 -5.39 25.65 0.08
N ALA A 478 -6.09 26.78 0.25
CA ALA A 478 -6.10 27.54 1.51
C ALA A 478 -6.67 26.77 2.72
N ASP A 479 -7.54 25.78 2.47
CA ASP A 479 -8.15 24.95 3.51
C ASP A 479 -7.44 23.60 3.70
N ASP A 480 -6.33 23.37 2.98
CA ASP A 480 -5.74 22.04 2.82
C ASP A 480 -5.36 21.40 4.15
N ALA A 481 -4.63 22.10 5.02
CA ALA A 481 -4.28 21.57 6.34
C ALA A 481 -5.51 21.24 7.21
N LYS A 482 -6.55 22.09 7.17
CA LYS A 482 -7.80 21.89 7.92
C LYS A 482 -8.58 20.67 7.39
N LYS A 483 -8.68 20.52 6.07
CA LYS A 483 -9.43 19.43 5.42
C LYS A 483 -8.63 18.12 5.46
N ALA A 484 -7.32 18.16 5.28
CA ALA A 484 -6.43 17.01 5.44
C ALA A 484 -6.52 16.43 6.85
N LEU A 485 -6.47 17.27 7.89
CA LEU A 485 -6.67 16.85 9.27
C LEU A 485 -8.03 16.18 9.51
N ARG A 486 -9.06 16.62 8.77
CA ARG A 486 -10.42 16.08 8.87
C ARG A 486 -10.60 14.77 8.13
N PHE A 487 -10.01 14.60 6.95
CA PHE A 487 -10.33 13.53 6.01
C PHE A 487 -9.18 12.56 5.71
N LEU A 488 -7.93 13.03 5.64
CA LEU A 488 -6.77 12.23 5.27
C LEU A 488 -6.19 11.46 6.47
N PRO A 489 -5.40 10.40 6.23
CA PRO A 489 -4.61 9.74 7.26
C PRO A 489 -3.64 10.70 7.98
N MET A 490 -3.26 10.37 9.21
CA MET A 490 -2.51 11.30 10.07
C MET A 490 -1.17 11.75 9.48
N LEU A 491 -0.45 10.87 8.79
CA LEU A 491 0.80 11.22 8.10
C LEU A 491 0.56 12.27 7.01
N ALA A 492 -0.40 12.02 6.12
CA ALA A 492 -0.77 12.96 5.05
C ALA A 492 -1.31 14.29 5.61
N ALA A 493 -2.00 14.27 6.75
CA ALA A 493 -2.44 15.49 7.44
C ALA A 493 -1.26 16.30 8.02
N ALA A 494 -0.27 15.63 8.62
CA ALA A 494 0.93 16.28 9.11
C ALA A 494 1.78 16.86 7.96
N GLU A 495 1.87 16.15 6.83
CA GLU A 495 2.50 16.62 5.59
C GLU A 495 1.82 17.88 5.01
N ALA A 496 0.48 17.89 4.98
CA ALA A 496 -0.28 19.06 4.54
C ALA A 496 -0.02 20.28 5.45
N LEU A 497 0.08 20.07 6.77
CA LEU A 497 0.45 21.12 7.71
C LEU A 497 1.88 21.60 7.50
N ARG A 498 2.83 20.68 7.24
CA ARG A 498 4.23 20.99 6.93
C ARG A 498 4.38 21.82 5.66
N ALA A 499 3.52 21.60 4.67
CA ALA A 499 3.51 22.39 3.44
C ALA A 499 3.02 23.84 3.63
N GLN A 500 2.28 24.14 4.72
CA GLN A 500 1.69 25.46 4.97
C GLN A 500 2.67 26.50 5.57
N ARG A 501 3.88 26.07 5.99
CA ARG A 501 4.88 26.87 6.73
C ARG A 501 4.78 28.40 6.56
N PRO A 502 4.79 29.18 7.66
CA PRO A 502 5.08 28.76 9.05
C PRO A 502 3.87 28.08 9.72
N VAL A 503 4.14 27.17 10.66
CA VAL A 503 3.13 26.48 11.46
C VAL A 503 3.21 27.01 12.88
N ASP A 504 2.09 27.44 13.45
CA ASP A 504 2.04 27.87 14.85
C ASP A 504 1.72 26.70 15.80
N GLY A 505 2.00 26.90 17.10
CA GLY A 505 1.74 25.88 18.12
C GLY A 505 0.25 25.54 18.29
N ALA A 506 -0.68 26.42 17.90
CA ALA A 506 -2.12 26.14 17.99
C ALA A 506 -2.57 25.12 16.93
N ALA A 507 -2.08 25.26 15.70
CA ALA A 507 -2.30 24.29 14.64
C ALA A 507 -1.72 22.92 14.98
N LEU A 508 -0.53 22.89 15.60
CA LEU A 508 0.11 21.66 16.04
C LEU A 508 -0.65 20.97 17.20
N ARG A 509 -1.12 21.73 18.20
CA ARG A 509 -1.98 21.19 19.26
C ARG A 509 -3.27 20.58 18.70
N LYS A 510 -3.88 21.23 17.71
CA LYS A 510 -5.06 20.70 17.03
C LYS A 510 -4.79 19.37 16.30
N LEU A 511 -3.59 19.23 15.70
CA LEU A 511 -3.15 17.96 15.12
C LEU A 511 -3.13 16.85 16.19
N PHE A 512 -2.56 17.14 17.36
CA PHE A 512 -2.45 16.20 18.47
C PHE A 512 -3.81 15.79 19.03
N ASP A 513 -4.70 16.76 19.28
CA ASP A 513 -6.06 16.50 19.77
C ASP A 513 -6.84 15.61 18.79
N THR A 514 -6.73 15.90 17.48
CA THR A 514 -7.40 15.10 16.44
C THR A 514 -6.81 13.69 16.35
N ALA A 515 -5.48 13.56 16.46
CA ALA A 515 -4.80 12.28 16.44
C ALA A 515 -5.27 11.37 17.58
N ASN A 516 -5.42 11.91 18.80
CA ASN A 516 -5.92 11.17 19.96
C ASN A 516 -7.33 10.66 19.73
N VAL A 517 -8.26 11.52 19.30
CA VAL A 517 -9.64 11.13 19.03
C VAL A 517 -9.72 10.01 17.99
N ARG A 518 -8.88 10.08 16.95
CA ARG A 518 -8.82 9.05 15.90
C ARG A 518 -8.20 7.75 16.39
N LEU A 519 -7.12 7.82 17.16
CA LEU A 519 -6.46 6.64 17.73
C LEU A 519 -7.40 5.91 18.69
N GLU A 520 -8.14 6.63 19.53
CA GLU A 520 -9.16 6.07 20.42
C GLU A 520 -10.33 5.45 19.64
N ALA A 521 -10.79 6.10 18.57
CA ALA A 521 -11.82 5.54 17.69
C ALA A 521 -11.34 4.24 17.04
N GLU A 522 -10.13 4.22 16.46
CA GLU A 522 -9.55 3.02 15.87
C GLU A 522 -9.42 1.89 16.90
N ASN A 523 -8.92 2.18 18.10
CA ASN A 523 -8.78 1.20 19.16
C ASN A 523 -10.11 0.64 19.70
N ARG A 524 -11.21 1.40 19.64
CA ARG A 524 -12.54 0.91 20.03
C ARG A 524 -13.09 -0.12 19.06
N ASP A 525 -12.72 -0.02 17.79
CA ASP A 525 -13.27 -0.86 16.72
C ASP A 525 -12.36 -2.03 16.33
N ARG A 526 -11.19 -2.14 16.98
CA ARG A 526 -10.27 -3.27 16.85
C ARG A 526 -10.85 -4.50 17.52
N GLU A 527 -10.66 -5.64 16.86
CA GLU A 527 -11.02 -6.94 17.43
C GLU A 527 -10.11 -7.23 18.64
N TYR A 528 -10.61 -8.03 19.60
CA TYR A 528 -9.88 -8.30 20.85
C TYR A 528 -8.46 -8.87 20.62
N TRP A 529 -8.23 -9.56 19.50
CA TRP A 529 -6.91 -10.11 19.14
C TRP A 529 -5.99 -9.14 18.37
N GLU A 530 -6.47 -8.01 17.86
CA GLU A 530 -5.68 -7.08 17.05
C GLU A 530 -4.74 -6.18 17.88
N GLY A 531 -4.90 -6.18 19.22
CA GLY A 531 -4.11 -5.36 20.13
C GLY A 531 -4.37 -3.85 19.97
N ARG A 532 -4.14 -3.07 21.04
CA ARG A 532 -4.27 -1.60 20.98
C ARG A 532 -3.05 -0.96 20.32
N VAL A 533 -3.29 0.02 19.46
CA VAL A 533 -2.24 0.95 18.98
C VAL A 533 -2.08 2.04 20.01
N THR A 534 -0.86 2.19 20.51
CA THR A 534 -0.55 3.19 21.54
C THR A 534 0.42 4.26 21.04
N THR A 535 1.03 4.08 19.86
CA THR A 535 2.06 5.00 19.37
C THR A 535 1.91 5.27 17.87
N TRP A 536 2.45 6.41 17.43
CA TRP A 536 2.45 6.80 16.02
C TRP A 536 3.50 6.06 15.20
N SER A 537 3.29 5.96 13.88
CA SER A 537 4.31 5.43 12.96
C SER A 537 5.57 6.29 12.99
N MET A 538 6.72 5.70 12.65
CA MET A 538 8.01 6.40 12.63
C MET A 538 7.99 7.62 11.71
N ASP A 539 7.43 7.50 10.51
CA ASP A 539 7.31 8.60 9.53
C ASP A 539 6.51 9.78 10.09
N LEU A 540 5.41 9.51 10.80
CA LEU A 540 4.59 10.56 11.41
C LEU A 540 5.35 11.28 12.53
N ARG A 541 6.11 10.54 13.35
CA ARG A 541 6.94 11.13 14.40
C ARG A 541 8.00 12.05 13.80
N GLU A 542 8.62 11.67 12.68
CA GLU A 542 9.63 12.47 12.00
C GLU A 542 9.06 13.80 11.49
N VAL A 543 7.94 13.75 10.75
CA VAL A 543 7.26 14.94 10.25
C VAL A 543 6.86 15.88 11.40
N VAL A 544 6.38 15.33 12.52
CA VAL A 544 6.01 16.12 13.69
C VAL A 544 7.22 16.77 14.37
N CYS A 545 8.39 16.13 14.39
CA CYS A 545 9.60 16.77 14.93
C CYS A 545 10.01 18.01 14.12
N ASP A 546 9.94 17.94 12.79
CA ASP A 546 10.21 19.11 11.95
C ASP A 546 9.18 20.23 12.22
N LEU A 547 7.90 19.89 12.38
CA LEU A 547 6.85 20.84 12.74
C LEU A 547 7.02 21.47 14.12
N LEU A 548 7.52 20.70 15.10
CA LEU A 548 7.83 21.21 16.43
C LEU A 548 8.90 22.29 16.34
N VAL A 549 10.02 22.02 15.65
CA VAL A 549 11.09 23.01 15.44
C VAL A 549 10.56 24.28 14.77
N ASP A 550 9.69 24.15 13.76
CA ASP A 550 9.08 25.32 13.08
C ASP A 550 8.18 26.14 14.02
N ALA A 551 7.41 25.47 14.89
CA ALA A 551 6.44 26.11 15.77
C ALA A 551 7.06 26.84 16.96
N GLY A 552 8.25 26.41 17.43
CA GLY A 552 8.92 27.03 18.58
C GLY A 552 8.15 26.88 19.90
N ASP A 553 7.20 25.94 19.99
CA ASP A 553 6.29 25.79 21.13
C ASP A 553 6.78 24.69 22.09
N ILE A 554 7.32 25.09 23.25
CA ILE A 554 7.90 24.20 24.27
C ILE A 554 6.87 23.22 24.82
N ASP A 555 5.63 23.68 25.06
CA ASP A 555 4.57 22.84 25.60
C ASP A 555 4.20 21.75 24.61
N ALA A 556 4.18 22.06 23.31
CA ALA A 556 3.95 21.08 22.26
C ALA A 556 5.08 20.03 22.18
N VAL A 557 6.35 20.45 22.36
CA VAL A 557 7.50 19.52 22.39
C VAL A 557 7.36 18.55 23.55
N ASN A 558 7.13 19.06 24.76
CA ASN A 558 6.98 18.23 25.95
C ASN A 558 5.76 17.30 25.85
N LEU A 559 4.64 17.79 25.31
CA LEU A 559 3.45 16.98 25.07
C LEU A 559 3.75 15.82 24.09
N PHE A 560 4.41 16.11 22.96
CA PHE A 560 4.77 15.09 21.98
C PHE A 560 5.67 13.99 22.57
N PHE A 561 6.79 14.36 23.21
CA PHE A 561 7.73 13.38 23.73
C PHE A 561 7.19 12.59 24.93
N ASN A 562 6.30 13.16 25.74
CA ASN A 562 5.74 12.47 26.90
C ASN A 562 4.60 11.51 26.56
N ASP A 563 3.73 11.90 25.62
CA ASP A 563 2.44 11.25 25.42
C ASP A 563 2.31 10.52 24.07
N TYR A 564 3.07 10.93 23.04
CA TYR A 564 2.89 10.44 21.66
C TYR A 564 4.12 9.74 21.08
N CYS A 565 5.32 10.17 21.44
CA CYS A 565 6.56 9.61 20.92
C CYS A 565 6.81 8.19 21.46
N GLY A 566 6.53 7.95 22.74
CA GLY A 566 6.88 6.68 23.39
C GLY A 566 8.40 6.46 23.49
N ALA A 567 8.80 5.32 24.07
CA ALA A 567 10.20 4.93 24.13
C ALA A 567 10.67 4.39 22.76
N LEU A 568 11.88 4.80 22.35
CA LEU A 568 12.40 4.57 20.99
C LEU A 568 13.37 3.40 20.89
N GLY A 569 14.00 3.00 22.00
CA GLY A 569 14.99 1.91 22.03
C GLY A 569 14.37 0.58 21.57
N GLY A 570 15.06 -0.09 20.65
CA GLY A 570 14.67 -1.38 20.07
C GLY A 570 13.66 -1.32 18.92
N LEU A 571 13.03 -0.17 18.67
CA LEU A 571 12.03 -0.04 17.60
C LEU A 571 12.67 -0.06 16.20
N GLU A 572 12.08 -0.84 15.29
CA GLU A 572 12.52 -0.90 13.89
C GLU A 572 12.48 0.49 13.23
N GLY A 573 13.54 0.88 12.52
CA GLY A 573 13.65 2.17 11.85
C GLY A 573 13.96 3.37 12.76
N ASN A 574 14.20 3.16 14.07
CA ASN A 574 14.51 4.25 15.02
C ASN A 574 15.81 5.02 14.71
N GLU A 575 16.71 4.46 13.89
CA GLU A 575 17.93 5.13 13.42
C GLU A 575 17.65 6.40 12.61
N ALA A 576 16.59 6.42 11.80
CA ALA A 576 16.18 7.57 11.02
C ALA A 576 15.74 8.75 11.89
N PHE A 577 15.45 8.50 13.17
CA PHE A 577 14.97 9.51 14.11
C PHE A 577 16.08 10.25 14.85
N VAL A 578 17.32 9.77 14.80
CA VAL A 578 18.49 10.41 15.44
C VAL A 578 18.68 11.86 14.95
N PRO A 579 18.64 12.16 13.63
CA PRO A 579 18.72 13.54 13.14
C PRO A 579 17.60 14.43 13.67
N SER A 580 16.38 13.92 13.80
CA SER A 580 15.21 14.67 14.27
C SER A 580 15.34 15.07 15.75
N ILE A 581 15.78 14.14 16.61
CA ILE A 581 16.10 14.46 18.01
C ILE A 581 17.23 15.49 18.08
N THR A 582 18.27 15.33 17.27
CA THR A 582 19.41 16.26 17.24
C THR A 582 18.95 17.68 16.82
N LYS A 583 18.03 17.81 15.86
CA LYS A 583 17.41 19.09 15.48
C LYS A 583 16.66 19.71 16.66
N ILE A 584 15.82 18.95 17.36
CA ILE A 584 15.08 19.43 18.54
C ILE A 584 16.05 19.95 19.62
N LEU A 585 17.09 19.17 19.95
CA LEU A 585 18.05 19.55 20.98
C LEU A 585 18.96 20.73 20.60
N ARG A 586 19.03 21.08 19.31
CA ARG A 586 19.67 22.31 18.83
C ARG A 586 18.73 23.51 18.82
N ALA A 587 17.42 23.28 18.71
CA ALA A 587 16.40 24.32 18.60
C ALA A 587 15.91 24.82 19.97
N TYR A 588 15.93 23.98 21.00
CA TYR A 588 15.37 24.26 22.34
C TYR A 588 16.41 24.14 23.45
N ASN A 589 16.20 24.86 24.56
CA ASN A 589 17.09 24.74 25.71
C ASN A 589 16.85 23.42 26.46
N TRP A 590 17.94 22.83 26.96
CA TRP A 590 17.88 21.52 27.63
C TRP A 590 17.02 21.51 28.89
N ASP A 591 17.00 22.60 29.66
CA ASP A 591 16.18 22.75 30.86
C ASP A 591 14.67 22.76 30.57
N GLU A 592 14.27 23.08 29.34
CA GLU A 592 12.87 23.15 28.93
C GLU A 592 12.33 21.80 28.41
N VAL A 593 13.17 21.04 27.67
CA VAL A 593 12.72 19.83 26.94
C VAL A 593 13.48 18.55 27.29
N GLY A 594 14.59 18.66 28.03
CA GLY A 594 15.55 17.57 28.24
C GLY A 594 14.98 16.37 28.96
N GLU A 595 14.08 16.57 29.94
CA GLU A 595 13.41 15.48 30.66
C GLU A 595 12.53 14.63 29.72
N ALA A 596 11.70 15.28 28.90
CA ALA A 596 10.81 14.60 27.97
C ALA A 596 11.58 13.84 26.89
N VAL A 597 12.62 14.47 26.31
CA VAL A 597 13.49 13.81 25.31
C VAL A 597 14.24 12.63 25.94
N CYS A 598 14.72 12.78 27.18
CA CYS A 598 15.39 11.69 27.92
C CYS A 598 14.48 10.48 28.17
N LYS A 599 13.17 10.71 28.37
CA LYS A 599 12.18 9.65 28.54
C LYS A 599 11.98 8.87 27.24
N ALA A 600 11.91 9.57 26.10
CA ALA A 600 11.77 8.95 24.79
C ALA A 600 13.01 8.14 24.36
N LEU A 601 14.21 8.57 24.76
CA LEU A 601 15.47 7.82 24.59
C LEU A 601 15.63 6.63 25.58
N GLY A 602 14.52 6.09 26.08
CA GLY A 602 14.48 4.86 26.88
C GLY A 602 14.30 3.60 26.04
N GLU A 603 14.43 2.44 26.67
CA GLU A 603 14.08 1.15 26.04
C GLU A 603 12.57 0.98 25.95
N SER A 604 12.09 0.46 24.82
CA SER A 604 10.68 0.16 24.61
C SER A 604 10.25 -1.11 25.34
N ASP A 605 9.05 -1.09 25.92
CA ASP A 605 8.40 -2.28 26.47
C ASP A 605 7.83 -3.21 25.38
N ASP A 606 7.80 -2.74 24.12
CA ASP A 606 7.25 -3.49 22.99
C ASP A 606 8.22 -4.58 22.51
N LYS A 607 7.94 -5.82 22.91
CA LYS A 607 8.73 -7.01 22.55
C LYS A 607 8.55 -7.45 21.08
N GLY A 608 7.69 -6.77 20.31
CA GLY A 608 7.38 -7.10 18.93
C GLY A 608 8.38 -6.58 17.90
N GLY A 609 9.08 -5.47 18.19
CA GLY A 609 10.08 -4.87 17.29
C GLY A 609 11.45 -5.51 17.50
N LYS A 610 11.84 -6.47 16.67
CA LYS A 610 13.23 -6.97 16.65
C LYS A 610 13.94 -6.36 15.45
N GLY A 611 14.88 -5.43 15.68
CA GLY A 611 15.78 -4.94 14.63
C GLY A 611 16.29 -3.50 14.77
N GLY A 612 15.74 -2.70 15.69
CA GLY A 612 16.16 -1.31 15.91
C GLY A 612 17.42 -1.14 16.75
N LEU A 613 17.92 0.10 16.80
CA LEU A 613 19.01 0.51 17.68
C LEU A 613 18.60 0.39 19.15
N SER A 614 19.51 -0.05 20.03
CA SER A 614 19.26 0.01 21.47
C SER A 614 19.14 1.45 21.96
N ALA A 615 18.56 1.67 23.14
CA ALA A 615 18.48 3.00 23.74
C ALA A 615 19.88 3.63 23.91
N LEU A 616 20.87 2.82 24.31
CA LEU A 616 22.26 3.27 24.46
C LEU A 616 22.85 3.71 23.12
N GLU A 617 22.64 2.91 22.07
CA GLU A 617 23.13 3.21 20.74
C GLU A 617 22.48 4.48 20.16
N MET A 618 21.18 4.69 20.38
CA MET A 618 20.52 5.95 20.02
C MET A 618 21.11 7.15 20.76
N ILE A 619 21.27 7.06 22.09
CA ILE A 619 21.85 8.14 22.90
C ILE A 619 23.24 8.49 22.38
N LEU A 620 24.10 7.50 22.14
CA LEU A 620 25.46 7.70 21.63
C LEU A 620 25.47 8.40 20.26
N ARG A 621 24.57 8.02 19.35
CA ARG A 621 24.48 8.67 18.04
C ARG A 621 23.92 10.10 18.12
N VAL A 622 22.98 10.37 19.03
CA VAL A 622 22.52 11.75 19.29
C VAL A 622 23.66 12.59 19.87
N ILE A 623 24.45 12.05 20.80
CA ILE A 623 25.64 12.74 21.34
C ILE A 623 26.64 13.05 20.23
N ASP A 624 26.89 12.11 19.32
CA ASP A 624 27.79 12.30 18.18
C ASP A 624 27.32 13.40 17.22
N GLY A 625 26.00 13.64 17.16
CA GLY A 625 25.39 14.73 16.42
C GLY A 625 25.43 16.09 17.13
N LEU A 626 25.84 16.17 18.41
CA LEU A 626 25.88 17.40 19.19
C LEU A 626 27.33 17.86 19.43
N ASP A 627 27.61 19.13 19.13
CA ASP A 627 28.97 19.68 19.27
C ASP A 627 29.36 19.92 20.74
N HIS A 628 28.48 20.58 21.51
CA HIS A 628 28.69 20.97 22.90
C HIS A 628 27.36 21.40 23.55
N GLY A 629 27.37 21.70 24.85
CA GLY A 629 26.22 22.26 25.58
C GLY A 629 25.60 21.32 26.62
N ALA A 630 24.60 21.83 27.35
CA ALA A 630 23.95 21.12 28.46
C ALA A 630 23.31 19.80 28.03
N ALA A 631 22.68 19.78 26.84
CA ALA A 631 22.09 18.57 26.27
C ALA A 631 23.12 17.46 26.05
N ARG A 632 24.28 17.80 25.48
CA ARG A 632 25.37 16.84 25.24
C ARG A 632 25.88 16.25 26.56
N GLN A 633 26.10 17.08 27.58
CA GLN A 633 26.59 16.61 28.87
C GLN A 633 25.57 15.70 29.58
N ALA A 634 24.30 16.09 29.64
CA ALA A 634 23.28 15.28 30.30
C ALA A 634 23.04 13.93 29.60
N LEU A 635 23.16 13.89 28.27
CA LEU A 635 23.11 12.63 27.51
C LEU A 635 24.34 11.75 27.77
N ILE A 636 25.54 12.33 27.96
CA ILE A 636 26.73 11.59 28.39
C ILE A 636 26.50 10.96 29.77
N ASP A 637 25.94 11.70 30.71
CA ASP A 637 25.62 11.18 32.05
C ASP A 637 24.61 10.02 31.98
N LYS A 638 23.60 10.14 31.11
CA LYS A 638 22.63 9.06 30.85
C LYS A 638 23.27 7.85 30.16
N ALA A 639 24.16 8.08 29.18
CA ALA A 639 24.92 7.01 28.53
C ALA A 639 25.82 6.27 29.52
N MET A 640 26.41 6.99 30.48
CA MET A 640 27.19 6.41 31.58
C MET A 640 26.31 5.52 32.47
N GLN A 641 25.13 5.99 32.87
CA GLN A 641 24.18 5.18 33.65
C GLN A 641 23.79 3.88 32.92
N GLN A 642 23.46 3.97 31.64
CA GLN A 642 23.11 2.78 30.84
C GLN A 642 24.31 1.86 30.65
N THR A 643 25.50 2.42 30.38
CA THR A 643 26.74 1.67 30.27
C THR A 643 26.97 0.83 31.51
N THR A 644 26.76 1.35 32.72
CA THR A 644 26.91 0.54 33.96
C THR A 644 25.90 -0.60 34.11
N SER A 645 24.73 -0.50 33.49
CA SER A 645 23.65 -1.49 33.60
C SER A 645 23.68 -2.56 32.50
N THR A 646 24.34 -2.27 31.37
CA THR A 646 24.47 -3.18 30.22
C THR A 646 25.53 -4.26 30.50
N LYS A 647 25.30 -5.50 30.07
CA LYS A 647 26.27 -6.61 30.17
C LYS A 647 27.43 -6.43 29.17
N ASP A 648 28.61 -6.99 29.47
CA ASP A 648 29.79 -6.84 28.59
C ASP A 648 29.54 -7.38 27.17
N GLU A 649 28.80 -8.49 27.05
CA GLU A 649 28.43 -9.11 25.77
C GLU A 649 27.62 -8.17 24.87
N ASP A 650 26.74 -7.38 25.48
CA ASP A 650 25.87 -6.41 24.78
C ASP A 650 26.56 -5.04 24.60
N LEU A 651 27.53 -4.71 25.47
CA LEU A 651 28.27 -3.45 25.47
C LEU A 651 29.36 -3.40 24.39
N PHE A 652 30.11 -4.50 24.23
CA PHE A 652 31.23 -4.58 23.30
C PHE A 652 30.85 -5.13 21.92
N VAL A 653 29.64 -4.80 21.46
CA VAL A 653 29.11 -5.21 20.15
C VAL A 653 29.60 -4.28 19.04
N LEU A 654 29.89 -4.85 17.87
CA LEU A 654 30.49 -4.15 16.73
C LEU A 654 29.67 -2.93 16.23
N SER A 655 28.34 -2.95 16.37
CA SER A 655 27.44 -1.97 15.74
C SER A 655 27.63 -0.54 16.26
N TYR A 656 27.96 -0.36 17.54
CA TYR A 656 28.06 0.98 18.15
C TYR A 656 29.30 1.22 19.02
N ILE A 657 30.12 0.20 19.26
CA ILE A 657 31.34 0.33 20.08
C ILE A 657 32.29 1.42 19.56
N GLY A 658 32.33 1.64 18.24
CA GLY A 658 33.09 2.74 17.63
C GLY A 658 32.60 4.13 18.06
N VAL A 659 31.27 4.32 18.10
CA VAL A 659 30.65 5.57 18.56
C VAL A 659 30.83 5.73 20.06
N LEU A 660 30.70 4.65 20.85
CA LEU A 660 30.97 4.69 22.29
C LEU A 660 32.40 5.16 22.59
N TRP A 661 33.41 4.59 21.92
CA TRP A 661 34.79 5.01 22.11
C TRP A 661 35.03 6.43 21.65
N LYS A 662 34.46 6.84 20.51
CA LYS A 662 34.56 8.23 20.03
C LYS A 662 34.00 9.21 21.07
N VAL A 663 32.78 8.98 21.55
CA VAL A 663 32.14 9.82 22.59
C VAL A 663 32.94 9.83 23.88
N ALA A 664 33.43 8.68 24.34
CA ALA A 664 34.23 8.58 25.56
C ALA A 664 35.58 9.32 25.43
N ILE A 665 36.20 9.27 24.25
CA ILE A 665 37.46 9.97 23.96
C ILE A 665 37.27 11.48 23.86
N ASP A 666 36.17 11.92 23.23
CA ASP A 666 35.86 13.33 23.01
C ASP A 666 35.20 13.99 24.23
N CYS A 667 34.97 13.24 25.31
CA CYS A 667 34.42 13.76 26.56
C CYS A 667 35.48 14.51 27.36
N ALA A 668 35.15 15.71 27.86
CA ALA A 668 36.05 16.47 28.73
C ALA A 668 36.24 15.79 30.09
N ASP A 669 35.18 15.17 30.60
CA ASP A 669 35.24 14.30 31.79
C ASP A 669 35.64 12.88 31.38
N LYS A 670 36.72 12.38 31.98
CA LYS A 670 37.27 11.05 31.70
C LYS A 670 36.49 9.90 32.34
N THR A 671 35.49 10.19 33.19
CA THR A 671 34.70 9.16 33.90
C THR A 671 34.13 8.08 32.97
N LEU A 672 33.54 8.44 31.85
CA LEU A 672 33.01 7.47 30.87
C LEU A 672 34.13 6.65 30.21
N PHE A 673 35.23 7.30 29.84
CA PHE A 673 36.39 6.63 29.26
C PHE A 673 37.00 5.61 30.24
N ASP A 674 37.24 6.03 31.48
CA ASP A 674 37.81 5.19 32.51
C ASP A 674 36.90 3.99 32.83
N ALA A 675 35.58 4.21 32.92
CA ALA A 675 34.62 3.14 33.17
C ALA A 675 34.58 2.10 32.04
N VAL A 676 34.52 2.54 30.78
CA VAL A 676 34.53 1.61 29.63
C VAL A 676 35.89 0.91 29.52
N ALA A 677 36.99 1.63 29.77
CA ALA A 677 38.35 1.08 29.78
C ALA A 677 38.54 0.00 30.84
N ASP A 678 38.07 0.23 32.06
CA ASP A 678 38.19 -0.72 33.16
C ASP A 678 37.31 -1.95 32.94
N ARG A 679 36.12 -1.78 32.37
CA ARG A 679 35.32 -2.93 31.91
C ARG A 679 36.03 -3.70 30.81
N LEU A 680 36.59 -3.04 29.80
CA LEU A 680 37.30 -3.71 28.71
C LEU A 680 38.51 -4.50 29.23
N LYS A 681 39.28 -3.96 30.18
CA LYS A 681 40.43 -4.64 30.79
C LYS A 681 40.04 -5.96 31.47
N ASN A 682 38.82 -6.04 31.99
CA ASN A 682 38.28 -7.18 32.74
C ASN A 682 37.33 -8.08 31.93
N ALA A 683 36.93 -7.65 30.73
CA ALA A 683 36.03 -8.39 29.86
C ALA A 683 36.66 -9.70 29.34
N ASP A 684 35.79 -10.63 28.94
CA ASP A 684 36.20 -11.89 28.32
C ASP A 684 37.02 -11.61 27.04
N PRO A 685 38.16 -12.30 26.82
CA PRO A 685 39.00 -12.11 25.64
C PRO A 685 38.26 -12.26 24.30
N SER A 686 37.15 -13.01 24.25
CA SER A 686 36.29 -13.14 23.07
C SER A 686 35.62 -11.83 22.63
N LEU A 687 35.46 -10.86 23.55
CA LEU A 687 34.76 -9.59 23.34
C LEU A 687 35.70 -8.41 22.99
N LEU A 688 37.01 -8.58 23.14
CA LEU A 688 37.97 -7.47 23.06
C LEU A 688 38.22 -6.97 21.62
N GLY A 689 37.96 -7.82 20.61
CA GLY A 689 38.33 -7.57 19.21
C GLY A 689 37.83 -6.23 18.66
N PRO A 690 36.50 -5.95 18.71
CA PRO A 690 35.94 -4.69 18.21
C PRO A 690 36.57 -3.44 18.84
N SER A 691 36.69 -3.40 20.16
CA SER A 691 37.28 -2.27 20.88
C SER A 691 38.75 -2.05 20.53
N ILE A 692 39.54 -3.14 20.41
CA ILE A 692 40.95 -3.04 19.97
C ILE A 692 41.03 -2.42 18.58
N GLN A 693 40.18 -2.87 17.65
CA GLN A 693 40.17 -2.35 16.28
C GLN A 693 39.89 -0.84 16.24
N TYR A 694 38.90 -0.37 16.99
CA TYR A 694 38.53 1.05 17.01
C TYR A 694 39.55 1.92 17.77
N LEU A 695 39.93 1.54 18.99
CA LEU A 695 40.91 2.31 19.77
C LEU A 695 42.23 2.47 19.01
N SER A 696 42.66 1.43 18.28
CA SER A 696 43.87 1.46 17.46
C SER A 696 43.85 2.51 16.32
N GLN A 697 42.69 3.08 15.97
CA GLN A 697 42.57 4.17 15.00
C GLN A 697 42.84 5.53 15.64
N TYR A 698 42.58 5.67 16.95
CA TYR A 698 42.74 6.91 17.70
C TYR A 698 44.07 7.01 18.45
N VAL A 699 44.91 5.97 18.40
CA VAL A 699 46.23 5.97 19.04
C VAL A 699 47.16 6.97 18.34
N ASN A 700 47.66 7.95 19.08
CA ASN A 700 48.66 8.88 18.62
C ASN A 700 50.07 8.29 18.85
N SER A 701 50.64 7.70 17.80
CA SER A 701 51.99 7.08 17.87
C SER A 701 53.14 8.05 18.22
N ALA A 702 52.90 9.36 18.22
CA ALA A 702 53.89 10.37 18.62
C ALA A 702 53.83 10.70 20.13
N ASP A 703 52.77 10.30 20.83
CA ASP A 703 52.60 10.52 22.26
C ASP A 703 52.87 9.23 23.04
N ALA A 704 53.97 9.21 23.81
CA ALA A 704 54.36 8.06 24.60
C ALA A 704 53.44 7.82 25.81
N ASN A 705 52.61 8.80 26.19
CA ASN A 705 51.67 8.73 27.32
C ASN A 705 50.20 8.61 26.87
N ASP A 706 49.95 8.24 25.61
CA ASP A 706 48.58 8.05 25.13
C ASP A 706 47.88 6.92 25.91
N GLU A 707 46.90 7.29 26.74
CA GLU A 707 46.08 6.38 27.56
C GLU A 707 45.39 5.31 26.69
N LYS A 708 45.03 5.64 25.45
CA LYS A 708 44.42 4.71 24.50
C LYS A 708 45.43 3.63 24.09
N ALA A 709 46.68 4.03 23.86
CA ALA A 709 47.77 3.10 23.55
C ALA A 709 48.04 2.17 24.74
N GLY A 710 47.97 2.69 25.97
CA GLY A 710 48.08 1.91 27.20
C GLY A 710 47.00 0.84 27.34
N ILE A 711 45.75 1.17 27.06
CA ILE A 711 44.64 0.20 27.09
C ILE A 711 44.86 -0.88 26.03
N VAL A 712 45.12 -0.50 24.78
CA VAL A 712 45.34 -1.45 23.67
C VAL A 712 46.51 -2.39 23.98
N ALA A 713 47.62 -1.87 24.51
CA ALA A 713 48.78 -2.67 24.91
C ALA A 713 48.45 -3.69 26.03
N PHE A 714 47.50 -3.38 26.91
CA PHE A 714 47.05 -4.29 27.97
C PHE A 714 46.10 -5.38 27.48
N VAL A 715 45.14 -5.04 26.61
CA VAL A 715 44.09 -5.99 26.17
C VAL A 715 44.47 -6.81 24.95
N ALA A 716 45.35 -6.30 24.07
CA ALA A 716 45.75 -7.00 22.84
C ALA A 716 46.45 -8.35 23.10
N PRO A 717 47.38 -8.49 24.07
CA PRO A 717 47.99 -9.79 24.37
C PRO A 717 46.97 -10.85 24.82
N LYS A 718 45.96 -10.45 25.61
CA LYS A 718 44.87 -11.36 26.04
C LYS A 718 44.07 -11.86 24.83
N ARG A 719 43.72 -10.94 23.91
CA ARG A 719 43.00 -11.29 22.67
C ARG A 719 43.83 -12.18 21.75
N ILE A 720 45.14 -11.90 21.60
CA ILE A 720 46.06 -12.71 20.80
C ILE A 720 46.15 -14.13 21.36
N GLN A 721 46.30 -14.29 22.67
CA GLN A 721 46.35 -15.61 23.29
C GLN A 721 45.05 -16.38 23.07
N TRP A 722 43.90 -15.74 23.32
CA TRP A 722 42.60 -16.36 23.07
C TRP A 722 42.43 -16.79 21.60
N LEU A 723 42.83 -15.94 20.64
CA LEU A 723 42.79 -16.28 19.22
C LEU A 723 43.71 -17.46 18.87
N ARG A 724 44.89 -17.58 19.49
CA ARG A 724 45.77 -18.75 19.33
C ARG A 724 45.09 -20.02 19.82
N ASP A 725 44.50 -19.97 21.02
CA ASP A 725 43.81 -21.12 21.62
C ASP A 725 42.61 -21.55 20.75
N GLN A 726 41.83 -20.60 20.22
CA GLN A 726 40.71 -20.88 19.32
C GLN A 726 41.18 -21.44 17.97
N VAL A 727 42.25 -20.90 17.38
CA VAL A 727 42.82 -21.40 16.13
C VAL A 727 43.32 -22.83 16.31
N GLU A 728 44.09 -23.11 17.37
CA GLU A 728 44.58 -24.46 17.68
C GLU A 728 43.42 -25.45 17.90
N ALA A 729 42.36 -25.03 18.60
CA ALA A 729 41.18 -25.86 18.80
C ALA A 729 40.46 -26.21 17.49
N LEU A 730 40.34 -25.23 16.57
CA LEU A 730 39.59 -25.33 15.32
C LEU A 730 40.41 -25.88 14.13
N GLU A 731 41.73 -25.93 14.22
CA GLU A 731 42.63 -26.48 13.19
C GLU A 731 42.56 -28.00 13.05
N LYS A 732 41.84 -28.67 13.96
CA LYS A 732 41.66 -30.12 13.93
C LYS A 732 40.89 -30.55 12.67
N PRO A 733 41.28 -31.67 12.04
CA PRO A 733 40.55 -32.22 10.91
C PRO A 733 39.12 -32.60 11.30
N PHE A 734 38.22 -32.60 10.32
CA PHE A 734 36.81 -32.95 10.52
C PHE A 734 36.66 -34.29 11.25
N SER A 735 35.80 -34.30 12.28
CA SER A 735 35.36 -35.48 13.00
C SER A 735 33.84 -35.45 13.15
N TRP A 736 33.21 -36.63 13.10
CA TRP A 736 31.79 -36.79 13.46
C TRP A 736 31.56 -36.70 14.98
N GLU A 737 32.62 -36.61 15.76
CA GLU A 737 32.61 -36.43 17.22
C GLU A 737 32.43 -34.96 17.59
N MET A 738 31.21 -34.57 17.99
CA MET A 738 30.92 -33.21 18.48
C MET A 738 31.12 -33.17 19.99
N ARG A 739 32.37 -33.18 20.46
CA ARG A 739 32.75 -33.34 21.89
C ARG A 739 32.10 -32.33 22.84
N GLU A 740 31.82 -31.13 22.35
CA GLU A 740 31.20 -30.05 23.12
C GLU A 740 29.68 -29.96 22.92
N ALA A 741 29.07 -30.91 22.21
CA ALA A 741 27.62 -30.93 22.03
C ALA A 741 26.92 -30.98 23.40
N GLU A 742 26.02 -30.03 23.63
CA GLU A 742 25.23 -29.94 24.86
C GLU A 742 23.79 -30.29 24.53
N PHE A 743 23.26 -31.30 25.21
CA PHE A 743 21.89 -31.79 25.03
C PHE A 743 21.28 -32.14 26.40
N PRO A 744 20.97 -31.13 27.23
CA PRO A 744 20.61 -31.33 28.64
C PRO A 744 19.30 -32.10 28.84
N ASP A 745 18.41 -32.09 27.84
CA ASP A 745 17.10 -32.76 27.91
C ASP A 745 17.18 -34.27 27.56
N ASN A 746 18.30 -34.76 27.02
CA ASN A 746 18.46 -36.16 26.63
C ASN A 746 19.92 -36.64 26.56
N ASP A 747 20.37 -37.34 27.61
CA ASP A 747 21.74 -37.87 27.74
C ASP A 747 22.14 -38.86 26.63
N GLU A 748 21.19 -39.57 26.03
CA GLU A 748 21.45 -40.55 24.98
C GLU A 748 21.80 -39.86 23.66
N ILE A 749 21.04 -38.82 23.30
CA ILE A 749 21.33 -37.96 22.14
C ILE A 749 22.64 -37.21 22.38
N GLN A 750 22.87 -36.68 23.59
CA GLN A 750 24.14 -36.02 23.91
C GLN A 750 25.34 -36.97 23.72
N SER A 751 25.21 -38.20 24.20
CA SER A 751 26.26 -39.22 24.06
C SER A 751 26.48 -39.62 22.61
N PHE A 752 25.40 -39.75 21.82
CA PHE A 752 25.49 -39.98 20.37
C PHE A 752 26.20 -38.82 19.66
N LEU A 753 25.82 -37.58 19.94
CA LEU A 753 26.41 -36.39 19.33
C LEU A 753 27.92 -36.30 19.62
N ARG A 754 28.31 -36.64 20.85
CA ARG A 754 29.72 -36.75 21.29
C ARG A 754 30.43 -38.03 20.84
N GLY A 755 29.74 -38.96 20.19
CA GLY A 755 30.30 -40.21 19.66
C GLY A 755 30.72 -40.10 18.18
N LEU A 756 31.21 -41.21 17.60
CA LEU A 756 31.62 -41.26 16.19
C LEU A 756 30.49 -41.62 15.21
N GLU A 757 29.38 -42.13 15.73
CA GLU A 757 28.24 -42.57 14.92
C GLU A 757 27.62 -41.40 14.16
N VAL A 758 27.27 -41.63 12.90
CA VAL A 758 26.74 -40.58 12.00
C VAL A 758 25.24 -40.41 12.15
N SER A 759 24.53 -41.49 12.45
CA SER A 759 23.08 -41.51 12.61
C SER A 759 22.67 -42.38 13.79
N MET A 760 21.60 -42.02 14.47
CA MET A 760 20.93 -42.86 15.47
C MET A 760 19.43 -42.89 15.22
N GLU A 761 18.78 -43.97 15.66
CA GLU A 761 17.34 -44.10 15.62
C GLU A 761 16.80 -44.15 17.05
N ILE A 762 15.79 -43.33 17.35
CA ILE A 762 15.11 -43.33 18.63
C ILE A 762 13.93 -44.30 18.53
N LYS A 763 14.19 -45.57 18.86
CA LYS A 763 13.22 -46.66 18.88
C LYS A 763 13.15 -47.26 20.30
N GLY A 764 12.06 -47.00 21.03
CA GLY A 764 11.72 -47.80 22.22
C GLY A 764 11.84 -47.12 23.60
N ALA A 765 11.93 -47.97 24.64
CA ALA A 765 11.23 -47.90 25.95
C ALA A 765 11.16 -46.58 26.75
N LYS A 766 12.01 -45.58 26.49
CA LYS A 766 11.97 -44.27 27.17
C LYS A 766 11.07 -43.24 26.48
N LYS A 767 10.85 -43.35 25.17
CA LYS A 767 9.92 -42.50 24.42
C LYS A 767 9.32 -43.28 23.25
N ARG A 768 8.02 -43.54 23.34
CA ARG A 768 7.24 -44.20 22.29
C ARG A 768 6.32 -43.15 21.67
N PHE A 769 6.46 -42.94 20.38
CA PHE A 769 5.58 -42.06 19.63
C PHE A 769 4.28 -42.81 19.33
N ASN A 770 3.13 -42.16 19.54
CA ASN A 770 1.82 -42.76 19.29
C ASN A 770 1.49 -42.80 17.79
N ASP A 771 1.96 -41.81 17.04
CA ASP A 771 1.79 -41.67 15.60
C ASP A 771 2.97 -40.94 14.94
N LEU A 772 2.96 -40.89 13.60
CA LEU A 772 3.96 -40.23 12.78
C LEU A 772 4.01 -38.70 13.01
N GLU A 773 2.89 -38.05 13.31
CA GLU A 773 2.87 -36.60 13.52
C GLU A 773 3.54 -36.22 14.85
N GLU A 774 3.39 -37.03 15.90
CA GLU A 774 4.14 -36.86 17.14
C GLU A 774 5.64 -37.01 16.93
N ALA A 775 6.06 -37.98 16.10
CA ALA A 775 7.47 -38.16 15.74
C ALA A 775 8.03 -36.98 14.92
N LYS A 776 7.27 -36.46 13.95
CA LYS A 776 7.64 -35.28 13.17
C LYS A 776 7.70 -34.01 14.01
N GLN A 777 6.73 -33.79 14.90
CA GLN A 777 6.72 -32.64 15.81
C GLN A 777 7.93 -32.68 16.74
N TYR A 778 8.23 -33.87 17.29
CA TYR A 778 9.42 -34.06 18.11
C TYR A 778 10.71 -33.76 17.31
N ALA A 779 10.83 -34.25 16.08
CA ALA A 779 11.97 -33.93 15.21
C ALA A 779 12.11 -32.43 14.93
N ALA A 780 11.00 -31.74 14.65
CA ALA A 780 10.96 -30.30 14.38
C ALA A 780 11.33 -29.44 15.61
N ASP A 781 10.92 -29.86 16.81
CA ASP A 781 11.25 -29.16 18.05
C ASP A 781 12.76 -29.22 18.35
N TRP A 782 13.43 -30.33 18.04
CA TRP A 782 14.87 -30.48 18.25
C TRP A 782 15.72 -29.82 17.19
N ALA A 783 15.25 -29.77 15.93
CA ALA A 783 15.92 -29.02 14.88
C ALA A 783 16.18 -27.55 15.28
N LYS A 784 15.33 -26.98 16.16
CA LYS A 784 15.43 -25.61 16.68
C LYS A 784 16.32 -25.44 17.91
N LYS A 785 16.75 -26.51 18.58
CA LYS A 785 17.51 -26.49 19.84
C LYS A 785 18.91 -27.11 19.68
N GLN A 786 19.70 -26.56 18.76
CA GLN A 786 21.06 -27.05 18.49
C GLN A 786 22.10 -26.11 19.08
N THR A 787 22.87 -26.59 20.07
CA THR A 787 23.93 -25.83 20.74
C THR A 787 25.25 -26.59 20.61
N LYS A 788 26.24 -25.97 19.97
CA LYS A 788 27.56 -26.58 19.71
C LYS A 788 27.52 -27.91 18.94
N CYS A 789 26.48 -28.13 18.14
CA CYS A 789 26.29 -29.31 17.30
C CYS A 789 25.53 -28.94 16.01
N SER A 790 25.50 -29.87 15.05
CA SER A 790 24.61 -29.79 13.89
C SER A 790 24.07 -31.16 13.51
N PHE A 791 22.75 -31.29 13.41
CA PHE A 791 22.09 -32.52 12.98
C PHE A 791 20.73 -32.23 12.33
N GLU A 792 20.29 -33.16 11.50
CA GLU A 792 18.94 -33.26 10.97
C GLU A 792 18.18 -34.33 11.76
N ALA A 793 16.89 -34.10 11.99
CA ALA A 793 16.01 -35.06 12.63
C ALA A 793 14.77 -35.25 11.76
N GLU A 794 14.39 -36.51 11.53
CA GLU A 794 13.25 -36.87 10.69
C GLU A 794 12.38 -37.93 11.40
N GLY A 795 11.06 -37.72 11.36
CA GLY A 795 10.09 -38.68 11.85
C GLY A 795 9.74 -39.70 10.75
N HIS A 796 9.83 -40.97 11.08
CA HIS A 796 9.51 -42.08 10.18
C HIS A 796 8.53 -43.04 10.84
N GLU A 797 7.85 -43.83 10.00
CA GLU A 797 7.00 -44.93 10.45
C GLU A 797 7.32 -46.16 9.60
N THR A 798 7.63 -47.28 10.26
CA THR A 798 7.81 -48.58 9.61
C THR A 798 7.01 -49.60 10.40
N ASP A 799 6.21 -50.40 9.69
CA ASP A 799 5.37 -51.46 10.27
C ASP A 799 4.47 -51.00 11.44
N GLY A 800 3.93 -49.77 11.35
CA GLY A 800 3.06 -49.19 12.38
C GLY A 800 3.77 -48.68 13.64
N VAL A 801 5.11 -48.60 13.61
CA VAL A 801 5.92 -48.05 14.71
C VAL A 801 6.57 -46.75 14.24
N ALA A 802 6.16 -45.64 14.86
CA ALA A 802 6.77 -44.34 14.63
C ALA A 802 8.10 -44.20 15.41
N PHE A 803 9.13 -43.65 14.76
CA PHE A 803 10.46 -43.41 15.31
C PHE A 803 11.09 -42.16 14.71
N VAL A 804 12.14 -41.64 15.34
CA VAL A 804 12.88 -40.47 14.85
C VAL A 804 14.31 -40.88 14.54
N THR A 805 14.79 -40.55 13.34
CA THR A 805 16.19 -40.68 12.94
C THR A 805 16.88 -39.34 13.15
N ILE A 806 18.02 -39.35 13.84
CA ILE A 806 18.88 -38.17 13.99
C ILE A 806 20.17 -38.43 13.22
N THR A 807 20.48 -37.56 12.26
CA THR A 807 21.67 -37.66 11.41
C THR A 807 22.54 -36.42 11.59
N LYS A 808 23.80 -36.60 11.98
CA LYS A 808 24.74 -35.49 12.11
C LYS A 808 25.00 -34.84 10.76
N THR A 809 25.09 -33.52 10.73
CA THR A 809 25.51 -32.77 9.53
C THR A 809 26.90 -32.16 9.72
N ARG A 810 27.47 -31.67 8.62
CA ARG A 810 28.76 -30.95 8.64
C ARG A 810 28.62 -29.45 8.92
N ASP A 811 27.40 -28.94 9.08
CA ASP A 811 27.14 -27.49 9.06
C ASP A 811 27.81 -26.78 10.23
N TRP A 812 27.82 -27.39 11.42
CA TRP A 812 28.53 -26.85 12.57
C TRP A 812 30.03 -26.77 12.29
N PHE A 813 30.63 -27.82 11.74
CA PHE A 813 32.05 -27.80 11.37
C PHE A 813 32.34 -26.74 10.29
N LEU A 814 31.51 -26.61 9.27
CA LEU A 814 31.67 -25.60 8.22
C LEU A 814 31.55 -24.17 8.79
N LYS A 815 30.64 -23.95 9.74
CA LYS A 815 30.52 -22.69 10.48
C LYS A 815 31.79 -22.41 11.30
N GLN A 816 32.35 -23.42 11.97
CA GLN A 816 33.62 -23.28 12.68
C GLN A 816 34.81 -23.01 11.75
N GLN A 817 34.85 -23.63 10.56
CA GLN A 817 35.88 -23.34 9.55
C GLN A 817 35.80 -21.89 9.04
N SER A 818 34.58 -21.35 8.92
CA SER A 818 34.38 -19.93 8.59
C SER A 818 34.92 -19.01 9.69
N ASN A 819 34.66 -19.34 10.96
CA ASN A 819 35.25 -18.63 12.10
C ASN A 819 36.78 -18.74 12.13
N LEU A 820 37.34 -19.92 11.83
CA LEU A 820 38.80 -20.13 11.77
C LEU A 820 39.48 -19.18 10.78
N VAL A 821 38.89 -18.96 9.60
CA VAL A 821 39.40 -17.99 8.62
C VAL A 821 39.41 -16.57 9.19
N LEU A 822 38.32 -16.16 9.87
CA LEU A 822 38.22 -14.85 10.51
C LEU A 822 39.24 -14.69 11.65
N TYR A 823 39.36 -15.69 12.54
CA TYR A 823 40.31 -15.68 13.65
C TYR A 823 41.76 -15.65 13.17
N ARG A 824 42.13 -16.42 12.14
CA ARG A 824 43.48 -16.34 11.54
C ARG A 824 43.78 -14.96 10.97
N LYS A 825 42.79 -14.34 10.31
CA LYS A 825 42.94 -13.00 9.73
C LYS A 825 43.12 -11.94 10.82
N GLU A 826 42.32 -12.01 11.89
CA GLU A 826 42.45 -11.11 13.05
C GLU A 826 43.77 -11.32 13.78
N LEU A 827 44.12 -12.58 14.07
CA LEU A 827 45.36 -12.96 14.77
C LEU A 827 46.59 -12.42 14.04
N ARG A 828 46.67 -12.59 12.72
CA ARG A 828 47.78 -12.05 11.92
C ARG A 828 47.89 -10.53 12.07
N ARG A 829 46.78 -9.80 11.94
CA ARG A 829 46.77 -8.34 12.09
C ARG A 829 47.24 -7.88 13.47
N LEU A 830 46.82 -8.57 14.53
CA LEU A 830 47.18 -8.20 15.90
C LEU A 830 48.63 -8.56 16.22
N VAL A 831 49.12 -9.72 15.77
CA VAL A 831 50.51 -10.14 15.92
C VAL A 831 51.44 -9.18 15.18
N ASP A 832 51.19 -8.89 13.91
CA ASP A 832 51.99 -7.97 13.10
C ASP A 832 52.11 -6.57 13.74
N ARG A 833 51.06 -6.15 14.48
CA ARG A 833 50.96 -4.81 15.05
C ARG A 833 51.48 -4.71 16.49
N PHE A 834 51.32 -5.75 17.31
CA PHE A 834 51.52 -5.67 18.75
C PHE A 834 52.45 -6.73 19.35
N ASP A 835 52.70 -7.85 18.66
CA ASP A 835 53.54 -8.92 19.16
C ASP A 835 54.94 -8.85 18.53
N LYS A 836 55.88 -8.20 19.22
CA LYS A 836 57.29 -8.08 18.78
C LYS A 836 58.15 -9.30 19.16
N SER A 837 57.56 -10.45 19.47
CA SER A 837 58.30 -11.65 19.92
C SER A 837 58.80 -12.56 18.79
N SER A 838 58.46 -12.34 17.52
CA SER A 838 59.10 -13.03 16.40
C SER A 838 60.32 -12.26 15.89
N GLY A 839 61.47 -12.51 16.52
CA GLY A 839 62.76 -12.22 15.90
C GLY A 839 62.96 -13.11 14.68
N ASP A 840 62.73 -12.57 13.48
CA ASP A 840 63.56 -12.90 12.32
C ASP A 840 63.59 -11.73 11.32
N VAL A 841 64.74 -11.62 10.65
CA VAL A 841 65.24 -10.47 9.90
C VAL A 841 64.45 -10.24 8.60
N GLY A 842 63.90 -9.04 8.36
CA GLY A 842 63.44 -8.67 7.02
C GLY A 842 62.54 -7.43 6.92
N GLU A 843 63.13 -6.29 6.55
CA GLU A 843 62.52 -5.10 5.93
C GLU A 843 61.24 -4.48 6.53
N LYS A 844 61.42 -3.29 7.12
CA LYS A 844 60.39 -2.26 7.27
C LYS A 844 59.74 -1.93 5.92
N LYS A 845 58.56 -2.49 5.62
CA LYS A 845 57.62 -1.89 4.66
C LYS A 845 56.58 -1.05 5.40
N ARG A 846 56.84 0.27 5.43
CA ARG A 846 55.82 1.30 5.62
C ARG A 846 54.76 1.14 4.51
N SER A 847 53.53 0.77 4.86
CA SER A 847 52.38 1.07 4.00
C SER A 847 51.92 2.50 4.30
N ARG A 848 52.31 3.44 3.42
CA ARG A 848 51.52 4.65 3.21
C ARG A 848 50.19 4.23 2.61
N HIS A 849 49.09 4.57 3.25
CA HIS A 849 47.81 4.74 2.58
C HIS A 849 47.61 6.24 2.39
N ASP A 850 47.71 6.67 1.13
CA ASP A 850 46.86 7.73 0.60
C ASP A 850 45.51 7.12 0.23
#